data_AF-A0A7X9AAX8-F1
#
_entry.id   AF-A0A7X9AAX8-F1
#
_cell.length_a   1.000
_cell.length_b   1.000
_cell.length_c   1.000
_cell.angle_alpha   90.00
_cell.angle_beta   90.00
_cell.angle_gamma   90.00
#
_symmetry.space_group_name_H-M   'P 1'
#
loop_
_entity.id
_entity.type
_entity.pdbx_description
1 polymer ?
#
loop_
_entity_poly.entity_id
_entity_poly.type
_entity_poly.pdbx_seq_one_letter_code
_entity_poly.pdbx_strand_id
1 'polypeptide(L)'
;RPPLRLDELKDEADYYPEPYLDRIMHDRLNGVWITIYLHDMPSSLFPERGLEAAKILGKLQRVVDKCADYGIKCYLFMAEPRIFAPPAGRWKSNTLDDLAKHPEMGGHRSGSTVSFCTSSAKGQAYLSETIAHIFSTVRGLGGLINIMCQESAHPCALWRLYEHSQSCNCPVCGKRSVPELFSEIARIMSAAMKKYQPDAEFFGWFYAAFHMPGEPENDLRLQVAEAWPADATMIHNLETGGINEQLGRAHVVQDYSLSWAGPSEYFFKMAEKLPRIAAKMQTGCSHEDASVPYFSVPGILYERYRNLRKVRCNAVMQCWYFGCAPGIMNRAAGRLSFDPFPDDENSFLCELARPLWGAEAPTVAAAWKLLDEGYRNFPENLNFKWFGPLHNSIVCPWHVFPADLPIAPSYTQDFPKNSGDRFGEYFGYGHTLEEIRELLRRMEKPWLEGSAMLAKIARTPYQQREARLTEAIGIQFSSTRRLFDFYKFREEMIYLKSDHKARMRELIAQEIQATLRMAELCEQDSRLGYHPEVESTLFFPEKLHARAGLLEKSFAELERFSPDAPELKRYRGEGEEFFPLLPEEEAKEFELGGTLCKVFQAGNKLVMQFSCFAAPVLIEFEPARMMTIIGFTVCADSHDHNADFNAGISFKHTEDHVRVEFDLAFFSAWRVSSQAPYRFNLTCNNAGLRPRKPWPPLLCFGDCNPNELFFLQPP
;
A
#
# COMPACT_ATOMS: atom_id res chain seq x y z
N ARG A 1 -16.59 -0.82 14.21
CA ARG A 1 -15.98 -1.77 15.16
C ARG A 1 -14.51 -1.82 14.79
N PRO A 2 -13.55 -1.76 15.73
CA PRO A 2 -12.14 -1.94 15.38
C PRO A 2 -11.92 -3.32 14.74
N PRO A 3 -10.89 -3.50 13.88
CA PRO A 3 -10.59 -4.80 13.32
C PRO A 3 -10.31 -5.82 14.42
N LEU A 4 -10.88 -7.01 14.25
CA LEU A 4 -10.74 -8.14 15.15
C LEU A 4 -9.43 -8.88 14.92
N ARG A 5 -8.88 -8.86 13.70
CA ARG A 5 -7.58 -9.46 13.34
C ARG A 5 -7.46 -10.89 13.90
N LEU A 6 -8.51 -11.67 13.68
CA LEU A 6 -8.66 -12.99 14.30
C LEU A 6 -7.82 -14.02 13.56
N ASP A 7 -7.18 -14.88 14.32
CA ASP A 7 -6.59 -16.12 13.80
C ASP A 7 -7.74 -17.08 13.47
N GLU A 8 -8.01 -17.27 12.17
CA GLU A 8 -9.15 -18.04 11.68
C GLU A 8 -9.16 -19.50 12.16
N LEU A 9 -8.00 -20.07 12.53
CA LEU A 9 -7.91 -21.43 13.04
C LEU A 9 -8.10 -21.50 14.56
N LYS A 10 -8.05 -20.37 15.27
CA LYS A 10 -8.30 -20.27 16.71
C LYS A 10 -9.67 -19.70 17.05
N ASP A 11 -10.26 -18.91 16.17
CA ASP A 11 -11.63 -18.46 16.31
C ASP A 11 -12.62 -19.61 16.08
N GLU A 12 -13.86 -19.47 16.56
CA GLU A 12 -14.92 -20.46 16.41
C GLU A 12 -15.78 -20.23 15.15
N ALA A 13 -15.62 -19.10 14.46
CA ALA A 13 -16.35 -18.82 13.22
C ALA A 13 -15.98 -19.78 12.08
N ASP A 14 -16.96 -20.06 11.22
CA ASP A 14 -16.77 -20.75 9.95
C ASP A 14 -16.50 -19.72 8.84
N TYR A 15 -15.24 -19.56 8.49
CA TYR A 15 -14.77 -18.65 7.44
C TYR A 15 -14.95 -19.23 6.03
N TYR A 16 -15.26 -20.52 5.93
CA TYR A 16 -15.47 -21.23 4.67
C TYR A 16 -16.85 -21.88 4.63
N PRO A 17 -17.93 -21.09 4.78
CA PRO A 17 -19.29 -21.63 4.74
C PRO A 17 -19.59 -22.14 3.32
N GLU A 18 -20.40 -23.21 3.21
CA GLU A 18 -20.76 -23.83 1.93
C GLU A 18 -21.22 -22.85 0.85
N PRO A 19 -22.07 -21.83 1.13
CA PRO A 19 -22.45 -20.84 0.12
C PRO A 19 -21.28 -20.01 -0.43
N TYR A 20 -20.23 -19.78 0.38
CA TYR A 20 -19.03 -19.10 -0.09
C TYR A 20 -18.21 -20.02 -1.02
N LEU A 21 -17.99 -21.27 -0.60
CA LEU A 21 -17.26 -22.26 -1.40
C LEU A 21 -17.96 -22.56 -2.74
N ASP A 22 -19.28 -22.74 -2.71
CA ASP A 22 -20.11 -22.88 -3.90
C ASP A 22 -19.92 -21.68 -4.84
N ARG A 23 -19.93 -20.47 -4.28
CA ARG A 23 -19.78 -19.25 -5.06
C ARG A 23 -18.41 -19.14 -5.72
N ILE A 24 -17.31 -19.36 -4.99
CA ILE A 24 -15.96 -19.22 -5.55
C ILE A 24 -15.63 -20.35 -6.55
N MET A 25 -16.21 -21.54 -6.37
CA MET A 25 -16.13 -22.64 -7.33
C MET A 25 -16.81 -22.25 -8.66
N HIS A 26 -17.98 -21.64 -8.62
CA HIS A 26 -18.66 -21.13 -9.82
C HIS A 26 -17.88 -20.00 -10.53
N ASP A 27 -17.11 -19.23 -9.77
CA ASP A 27 -16.16 -18.24 -10.31
C ASP A 27 -14.83 -18.89 -10.76
N ARG A 28 -14.72 -20.22 -10.72
CA ARG A 28 -13.56 -21.06 -11.12
C ARG A 28 -12.28 -20.84 -10.31
N LEU A 29 -12.42 -20.45 -9.05
CA LEU A 29 -11.31 -20.49 -8.10
C LEU A 29 -11.12 -21.93 -7.59
N ASN A 30 -9.88 -22.39 -7.55
CA ASN A 30 -9.51 -23.75 -7.15
C ASN A 30 -8.57 -23.80 -5.93
N GLY A 31 -8.35 -22.65 -5.29
CA GLY A 31 -7.42 -22.52 -4.17
C GLY A 31 -7.86 -21.44 -3.19
N VAL A 32 -7.73 -21.75 -1.90
CA VAL A 32 -7.78 -20.77 -0.80
C VAL A 32 -6.51 -20.91 0.02
N TRP A 33 -6.05 -19.83 0.66
CA TRP A 33 -4.92 -19.88 1.56
C TRP A 33 -5.39 -19.62 3.00
N ILE A 34 -4.73 -20.27 3.97
CA ILE A 34 -5.07 -20.27 5.41
C ILE A 34 -3.83 -19.94 6.22
N THR A 35 -3.90 -18.96 7.11
CA THR A 35 -2.72 -18.53 7.90
C THR A 35 -2.37 -19.57 8.97
N ILE A 36 -1.09 -19.90 9.12
CA ILE A 36 -0.57 -20.69 10.22
C ILE A 36 0.75 -20.14 10.74
N TYR A 37 1.02 -20.27 12.04
CA TYR A 37 2.27 -19.85 12.66
C TYR A 37 3.07 -21.06 13.14
N LEU A 38 4.36 -21.15 12.81
CA LEU A 38 5.20 -22.25 13.28
C LEU A 38 5.38 -22.22 14.81
N HIS A 39 5.27 -21.04 15.41
CA HIS A 39 5.30 -20.89 16.87
C HIS A 39 4.15 -21.63 17.59
N ASP A 40 3.00 -21.85 16.94
CA ASP A 40 1.88 -22.60 17.53
C ASP A 40 2.06 -24.12 17.45
N MET A 41 3.15 -24.60 16.87
CA MET A 41 3.39 -26.02 16.60
C MET A 41 4.54 -26.56 17.46
N PRO A 42 4.49 -27.85 17.84
CA PRO A 42 5.58 -28.50 18.56
C PRO A 42 6.76 -28.80 17.62
N SER A 43 7.98 -28.82 18.17
CA SER A 43 9.18 -29.38 17.53
C SER A 43 10.09 -30.01 18.59
N SER A 44 11.09 -30.79 18.19
CA SER A 44 12.03 -31.38 19.15
C SER A 44 12.82 -30.33 19.94
N LEU A 45 12.97 -29.12 19.39
CA LEU A 45 13.65 -27.99 20.01
C LEU A 45 12.76 -27.24 20.99
N PHE A 46 11.45 -27.24 20.78
CA PHE A 46 10.47 -26.57 21.64
C PHE A 46 9.32 -27.53 21.97
N PRO A 47 9.57 -28.61 22.73
CA PRO A 47 8.55 -29.59 23.07
C PRO A 47 7.42 -29.04 23.94
N GLU A 48 7.65 -27.91 24.62
CA GLU A 48 6.68 -27.19 25.43
C GLU A 48 5.66 -26.38 24.60
N ARG A 49 5.95 -26.14 23.31
CA ARG A 49 5.01 -25.48 22.39
C ARG A 49 3.93 -26.46 21.92
N GLY A 50 2.95 -25.95 21.19
CA GLY A 50 1.94 -26.80 20.58
C GLY A 50 0.77 -27.22 21.48
N LEU A 51 0.56 -26.56 22.62
CA LEU A 51 -0.58 -26.84 23.51
C LEU A 51 -1.94 -26.83 22.78
N GLU A 52 -2.10 -25.94 21.80
CA GLU A 52 -3.31 -25.83 20.97
C GLU A 52 -3.17 -26.51 19.60
N ALA A 53 -2.04 -27.13 19.28
CA ALA A 53 -1.77 -27.65 17.95
C ALA A 53 -2.82 -28.67 17.50
N ALA A 54 -3.25 -29.57 18.39
CA ALA A 54 -4.30 -30.54 18.08
C ALA A 54 -5.64 -29.87 17.74
N LYS A 55 -6.00 -28.77 18.42
CA LYS A 55 -7.23 -28.00 18.15
C LYS A 55 -7.12 -27.31 16.78
N ILE A 56 -6.00 -26.62 16.54
CA ILE A 56 -5.70 -25.87 15.32
C ILE A 56 -5.71 -26.81 14.10
N LEU A 57 -4.91 -27.88 14.16
CA LEU A 57 -4.77 -28.84 13.06
C LEU A 57 -6.06 -29.65 12.85
N GLY A 58 -6.82 -29.92 13.93
CA GLY A 58 -8.14 -30.53 13.83
C GLY A 58 -9.16 -29.63 13.13
N LYS A 59 -9.16 -28.32 13.39
CA LYS A 59 -10.00 -27.36 12.65
C LYS A 59 -9.54 -27.26 11.19
N LEU A 60 -8.24 -27.17 10.95
CA LEU A 60 -7.67 -27.14 9.61
C LEU A 60 -8.07 -28.37 8.79
N GLN A 61 -8.00 -29.59 9.33
CA GLN A 61 -8.43 -30.80 8.62
C GLN A 61 -9.91 -30.70 8.18
N ARG A 62 -10.81 -30.24 9.07
CA ARG A 62 -12.23 -30.07 8.72
C ARG A 62 -12.44 -29.06 7.59
N VAL A 63 -11.64 -27.99 7.56
CA VAL A 63 -11.69 -26.98 6.49
C VAL A 63 -11.17 -27.59 5.17
N VAL A 64 -10.07 -28.34 5.22
CA VAL A 64 -9.51 -29.03 4.04
C VAL A 64 -10.52 -29.99 3.44
N ASP A 65 -11.14 -30.83 4.27
CA ASP A 65 -12.15 -31.80 3.84
C ASP A 65 -13.34 -31.10 3.17
N LYS A 66 -13.86 -30.03 3.81
CA LYS A 66 -14.98 -29.24 3.27
C LYS A 66 -14.62 -28.57 1.94
N CYS A 67 -13.44 -27.97 1.80
CA CYS A 67 -13.00 -27.36 0.55
C CYS A 67 -12.82 -28.40 -0.57
N ALA A 68 -12.37 -29.61 -0.23
CA ALA A 68 -12.17 -30.68 -1.19
C ALA A 68 -13.48 -31.12 -1.88
N ASP A 69 -14.61 -31.08 -1.18
CA ASP A 69 -15.95 -31.36 -1.74
C ASP A 69 -16.32 -30.42 -2.90
N TYR A 70 -15.70 -29.24 -2.97
CA TYR A 70 -15.87 -28.24 -4.04
C TYR A 70 -14.73 -28.23 -5.06
N GLY A 71 -13.75 -29.16 -4.95
CA GLY A 71 -12.55 -29.17 -5.79
C GLY A 71 -11.58 -28.03 -5.48
N ILE A 72 -11.67 -27.43 -4.28
CA ILE A 72 -10.84 -26.30 -3.85
C ILE A 72 -9.74 -26.83 -2.94
N LYS A 73 -8.48 -26.52 -3.27
CA LYS A 73 -7.33 -26.87 -2.44
C LYS A 73 -7.08 -25.80 -1.37
N CYS A 74 -6.72 -26.24 -0.16
CA CYS A 74 -6.24 -25.33 0.88
C CYS A 74 -4.71 -25.27 0.86
N TYR A 75 -4.15 -24.07 0.73
CA TYR A 75 -2.72 -23.78 0.86
C TYR A 75 -2.46 -23.17 2.22
N LEU A 76 -1.43 -23.62 2.92
CA LEU A 76 -1.01 -22.92 4.14
C LEU A 76 -0.29 -21.64 3.75
N PHE A 77 -0.58 -20.56 4.45
CA PHE A 77 0.15 -19.31 4.34
C PHE A 77 0.98 -19.08 5.61
N MET A 78 2.24 -18.70 5.45
CA MET A 78 3.10 -18.25 6.54
C MET A 78 4.13 -17.22 6.08
N ALA A 79 4.71 -16.50 7.04
CA ALA A 79 5.84 -15.60 6.82
C ALA A 79 6.98 -16.03 7.73
N GLU A 80 7.76 -17.02 7.28
CA GLU A 80 8.72 -17.76 8.10
C GLU A 80 10.08 -17.92 7.38
N PRO A 81 11.19 -17.98 8.11
CA PRO A 81 11.28 -17.95 9.58
C PRO A 81 11.12 -16.55 10.18
N ARG A 82 10.43 -16.47 11.32
CA ARG A 82 10.25 -15.21 12.07
C ARG A 82 11.44 -14.85 12.95
N ILE A 83 11.60 -13.54 13.15
CA ILE A 83 12.59 -12.92 14.04
C ILE A 83 12.48 -13.43 15.49
N PHE A 84 13.59 -13.35 16.24
CA PHE A 84 13.59 -13.39 17.70
C PHE A 84 13.54 -11.96 18.25
N ALA A 85 12.48 -11.64 18.99
CA ALA A 85 12.25 -10.30 19.53
C ALA A 85 11.67 -10.34 20.94
N PRO A 86 11.69 -9.22 21.70
CA PRO A 86 10.91 -9.09 22.92
C PRO A 86 9.42 -9.38 22.62
N PRO A 87 8.62 -9.80 23.62
CA PRO A 87 7.20 -10.05 23.43
C PRO A 87 6.51 -8.83 22.79
N ALA A 88 6.28 -8.89 21.49
CA ALA A 88 5.62 -7.82 20.75
C ALA A 88 4.15 -8.18 20.67
N GLY A 89 3.30 -7.43 21.39
CA GLY A 89 1.88 -7.75 21.54
C GLY A 89 1.06 -7.92 20.24
N ARG A 90 1.61 -7.59 19.06
CA ARG A 90 0.92 -7.63 17.75
C ARG A 90 1.32 -8.78 16.80
N TRP A 91 2.49 -9.40 16.94
CA TRP A 91 2.97 -10.44 16.00
C TRP A 91 3.60 -11.59 16.77
N LYS A 92 3.22 -12.84 16.47
CA LYS A 92 3.84 -14.04 17.05
C LYS A 92 5.26 -14.22 16.49
N SER A 93 6.24 -13.51 17.03
CA SER A 93 7.66 -13.75 16.78
C SER A 93 8.15 -14.92 17.63
N ASN A 94 9.33 -15.44 17.30
CA ASN A 94 10.09 -16.19 18.31
C ASN A 94 10.53 -15.23 19.43
N THR A 95 10.72 -15.75 20.64
CA THR A 95 11.08 -14.94 21.81
C THR A 95 12.57 -14.94 22.07
N LEU A 96 13.05 -13.96 22.85
CA LEU A 96 14.45 -13.96 23.31
C LEU A 96 14.74 -15.15 24.26
N ASP A 97 13.73 -15.68 24.96
CA ASP A 97 13.87 -16.88 25.78
C ASP A 97 14.06 -18.15 24.93
N ASP A 98 13.36 -18.24 23.79
CA ASP A 98 13.59 -19.30 22.81
C ASP A 98 15.03 -19.28 22.29
N LEU A 99 15.53 -18.07 22.01
CA LEU A 99 16.91 -17.88 21.57
C LEU A 99 17.92 -18.22 22.67
N ALA A 100 17.62 -17.94 23.94
CA ALA A 100 18.50 -18.30 25.05
C ALA A 100 18.64 -19.82 25.21
N LYS A 101 17.57 -20.58 24.95
CA LYS A 101 17.60 -22.05 24.95
C LYS A 101 18.35 -22.63 23.75
N HIS A 102 18.22 -22.01 22.57
CA HIS A 102 18.85 -22.46 21.32
C HIS A 102 19.57 -21.31 20.60
N PRO A 103 20.70 -20.84 21.15
CA PRO A 103 21.43 -19.69 20.61
C PRO A 103 21.92 -19.89 19.18
N GLU A 104 22.10 -21.14 18.75
CA GLU A 104 22.54 -21.51 17.40
C GLU A 104 21.49 -21.18 16.33
N MET A 105 20.23 -20.95 16.71
CA MET A 105 19.18 -20.53 15.78
C MET A 105 19.22 -19.03 15.48
N GLY A 106 19.95 -18.24 16.27
CA GLY A 106 20.15 -16.81 16.04
C GLY A 106 21.29 -16.52 15.07
N GLY A 107 21.12 -15.51 14.22
CA GLY A 107 22.17 -15.01 13.33
C GLY A 107 22.36 -13.51 13.47
N HIS A 108 22.01 -12.74 12.43
CA HIS A 108 22.21 -11.28 12.42
C HIS A 108 21.54 -10.60 13.61
N ARG A 109 22.27 -9.73 14.33
CA ARG A 109 21.79 -8.97 15.49
C ARG A 109 21.63 -7.50 15.14
N SER A 110 20.45 -6.94 15.41
CA SER A 110 20.15 -5.52 15.23
C SER A 110 19.33 -5.02 16.43
N GLY A 111 19.92 -4.12 17.22
CA GLY A 111 19.30 -3.64 18.46
C GLY A 111 18.89 -4.77 19.41
N SER A 112 17.62 -4.79 19.81
CA SER A 112 17.04 -5.80 20.71
C SER A 112 16.50 -7.04 19.97
N THR A 113 16.73 -7.18 18.67
CA THR A 113 16.20 -8.28 17.88
C THR A 113 17.31 -9.10 17.22
N VAL A 114 16.99 -10.37 16.94
CA VAL A 114 17.93 -11.31 16.32
C VAL A 114 17.22 -12.03 15.18
N SER A 115 17.84 -12.01 14.01
CA SER A 115 17.36 -12.70 12.82
C SER A 115 17.52 -14.20 12.95
N PHE A 116 16.63 -14.94 12.28
CA PHE A 116 16.68 -16.39 12.30
C PHE A 116 17.77 -16.91 11.35
N CYS A 117 18.68 -17.73 11.86
CA CYS A 117 19.74 -18.35 11.07
C CYS A 117 19.28 -19.71 10.54
N THR A 118 19.04 -19.79 9.23
CA THR A 118 18.65 -21.04 8.55
C THR A 118 19.86 -21.88 8.12
N SER A 119 21.08 -21.40 8.37
CA SER A 119 22.32 -22.13 8.08
C SER A 119 22.79 -23.02 9.24
N SER A 120 22.17 -22.94 10.43
CA SER A 120 22.51 -23.80 11.55
C SER A 120 21.69 -25.08 11.54
N ALA A 121 22.26 -26.19 12.00
CA ALA A 121 21.58 -27.49 12.03
C ALA A 121 20.24 -27.42 12.83
N LYS A 122 20.23 -26.70 13.96
CA LYS A 122 19.00 -26.48 14.74
C LYS A 122 17.98 -25.60 14.02
N GLY A 123 18.42 -24.53 13.35
CA GLY A 123 17.52 -23.69 12.56
C GLY A 123 16.83 -24.46 11.43
N GLN A 124 17.59 -25.33 10.75
CA GLN A 124 17.06 -26.22 9.70
C GLN A 124 16.12 -27.29 10.28
N ALA A 125 16.49 -27.90 11.41
CA ALA A 125 15.65 -28.88 12.09
C ALA A 125 14.31 -28.28 12.53
N TYR A 126 14.29 -27.07 13.10
CA TYR A 126 13.05 -26.38 13.47
C TYR A 126 12.10 -26.24 12.28
N LEU A 127 12.58 -25.71 11.16
CA LEU A 127 11.75 -25.54 9.95
C LEU A 127 11.28 -26.88 9.40
N SER A 128 12.19 -27.85 9.28
CA SER A 128 11.88 -29.17 8.72
C SER A 128 10.88 -29.94 9.57
N GLU A 129 11.11 -30.04 10.88
CA GLU A 129 10.27 -30.80 11.80
C GLU A 129 8.87 -30.21 11.95
N THR A 130 8.77 -28.89 12.03
CA THR A 130 7.49 -28.22 12.24
C THR A 130 6.60 -28.34 10.98
N ILE A 131 7.17 -28.15 9.79
CA ILE A 131 6.46 -28.36 8.53
C ILE A 131 6.08 -29.84 8.36
N ALA A 132 7.00 -30.76 8.65
CA ALA A 132 6.74 -32.19 8.62
C ALA A 132 5.58 -32.58 9.57
N HIS A 133 5.54 -32.01 10.78
CA HIS A 133 4.48 -32.25 11.74
C HIS A 133 3.11 -31.86 11.16
N ILE A 134 2.98 -30.66 10.60
CA ILE A 134 1.73 -30.19 10.00
C ILE A 134 1.28 -31.12 8.85
N PHE A 135 2.16 -31.37 7.86
CA PHE A 135 1.81 -32.14 6.66
C PHE A 135 1.65 -33.65 6.90
N SER A 136 2.22 -34.18 8.00
CA SER A 136 1.96 -35.55 8.45
C SER A 136 0.62 -35.71 9.17
N THR A 137 0.14 -34.63 9.80
CA THR A 137 -1.08 -34.61 10.61
C THR A 137 -2.30 -34.27 9.76
N VAL A 138 -2.22 -33.23 8.94
CA VAL A 138 -3.31 -32.78 8.06
C VAL A 138 -3.10 -33.34 6.65
N ARG A 139 -4.10 -34.01 6.09
CA ARG A 139 -4.06 -34.63 4.75
C ARG A 139 -4.91 -33.86 3.76
N GLY A 140 -4.51 -33.85 2.48
CA GLY A 140 -5.24 -33.19 1.40
C GLY A 140 -4.88 -31.71 1.20
N LEU A 141 -3.78 -31.24 1.80
CA LEU A 141 -3.31 -29.87 1.62
C LEU A 141 -2.80 -29.66 0.19
N GLY A 142 -3.17 -28.54 -0.42
CA GLY A 142 -2.65 -28.13 -1.72
C GLY A 142 -1.19 -27.76 -1.70
N GLY A 143 -0.70 -27.28 -0.55
CA GLY A 143 0.71 -26.95 -0.36
C GLY A 143 0.92 -25.77 0.57
N LEU A 144 1.98 -25.03 0.32
CA LEU A 144 2.49 -23.97 1.19
C LEU A 144 2.87 -22.73 0.39
N ILE A 145 2.36 -21.58 0.80
CA ILE A 145 2.78 -20.24 0.39
C ILE A 145 3.56 -19.63 1.55
N ASN A 146 4.84 -19.36 1.35
CA ASN A 146 5.69 -18.74 2.36
C ASN A 146 6.25 -17.40 1.87
N ILE A 147 5.87 -16.30 2.52
CA ILE A 147 6.65 -15.06 2.40
C ILE A 147 7.98 -15.29 3.10
N MET A 148 9.06 -15.25 2.34
CA MET A 148 10.41 -15.51 2.86
C MET A 148 11.34 -14.31 2.72
N CYS A 149 10.89 -13.27 2.04
CA CYS A 149 11.59 -12.00 1.88
C CYS A 149 10.61 -10.88 2.27
N GLN A 150 10.98 -10.02 3.23
CA GLN A 150 10.20 -8.89 3.74
C GLN A 150 8.95 -9.26 4.59
N GLU A 151 8.15 -8.24 4.91
CA GLU A 151 7.05 -8.22 5.89
C GLU A 151 7.47 -8.67 7.30
N SER A 152 7.11 -9.90 7.68
CA SER A 152 7.36 -10.44 9.01
C SER A 152 8.32 -11.65 9.01
N ALA A 153 8.74 -12.09 7.82
CA ALA A 153 9.83 -13.04 7.67
C ALA A 153 11.17 -12.32 7.87
N HIS A 154 12.03 -12.90 8.70
CA HIS A 154 13.29 -12.26 9.07
C HIS A 154 14.49 -13.24 9.11
N PRO A 155 14.71 -14.02 8.04
CA PRO A 155 15.91 -14.84 7.92
C PRO A 155 17.14 -13.94 7.77
N CYS A 156 18.32 -14.44 8.17
CA CYS A 156 19.58 -13.73 7.92
C CYS A 156 19.86 -13.48 6.43
N ALA A 157 19.24 -14.25 5.53
CA ALA A 157 19.28 -14.04 4.09
C ALA A 157 18.80 -12.63 3.69
N LEU A 158 17.85 -12.06 4.42
CA LEU A 158 17.36 -10.70 4.19
C LEU A 158 18.48 -9.67 4.38
N TRP A 159 19.28 -9.78 5.44
CA TRP A 159 20.43 -8.89 5.66
C TRP A 159 21.55 -9.06 4.64
N ARG A 160 21.64 -10.23 4.01
CA ARG A 160 22.56 -10.45 2.89
C ARG A 160 22.06 -9.80 1.61
N LEU A 161 20.74 -9.77 1.40
CA LEU A 161 20.13 -9.08 0.27
C LEU A 161 20.37 -7.56 0.32
N TYR A 162 20.34 -6.98 1.52
CA TYR A 162 20.53 -5.55 1.79
C TYR A 162 21.94 -5.18 2.29
N GLU A 163 22.96 -5.98 1.95
CA GLU A 163 24.32 -5.86 2.53
C GLU A 163 25.03 -4.53 2.22
N HIS A 164 24.66 -3.86 1.13
CA HIS A 164 25.15 -2.52 0.77
C HIS A 164 24.65 -1.43 1.74
N SER A 165 23.52 -1.65 2.41
CA SER A 165 22.96 -0.75 3.43
C SER A 165 23.52 -1.07 4.81
N GLN A 166 23.54 -2.35 5.18
CA GLN A 166 24.09 -2.80 6.46
C GLN A 166 24.69 -4.20 6.34
N SER A 167 25.93 -4.34 6.80
CA SER A 167 26.61 -5.64 6.77
C SER A 167 25.95 -6.68 7.68
N CYS A 168 25.86 -7.92 7.20
CA CYS A 168 25.32 -9.02 7.98
C CYS A 168 26.35 -9.57 8.97
N ASN A 169 26.16 -9.34 10.27
CA ASN A 169 27.06 -9.79 11.35
C ASN A 169 26.88 -11.25 11.82
N CYS A 170 26.15 -12.08 11.06
CA CYS A 170 25.94 -13.50 11.36
C CYS A 170 27.24 -14.31 11.22
N PRO A 171 27.73 -15.03 12.25
CA PRO A 171 29.01 -15.75 12.18
C PRO A 171 28.97 -16.98 11.26
N VAL A 172 27.79 -17.53 11.00
CA VAL A 172 27.60 -18.74 10.17
C VAL A 172 27.32 -18.37 8.72
N CYS A 173 26.34 -17.48 8.51
CA CYS A 173 25.78 -17.14 7.22
C CYS A 173 26.40 -15.89 6.58
N GLY A 174 27.16 -15.10 7.33
CA GLY A 174 27.81 -13.86 6.89
C GLY A 174 28.93 -14.03 5.85
N LYS A 175 29.10 -15.21 5.26
CA LYS A 175 30.00 -15.45 4.11
C LYS A 175 29.33 -16.24 2.97
N ARG A 176 28.06 -16.62 3.15
CA ARG A 176 27.29 -17.39 2.15
C ARG A 176 26.60 -16.43 1.19
N SER A 177 26.35 -16.90 -0.04
CA SER A 177 25.69 -16.07 -1.05
C SER A 177 24.18 -15.96 -0.80
N VAL A 178 23.58 -14.86 -1.26
CA VAL A 178 22.12 -14.65 -1.19
C VAL A 178 21.34 -15.77 -1.91
N PRO A 179 21.72 -16.19 -3.13
CA PRO A 179 21.06 -17.32 -3.81
C PRO A 179 21.11 -18.63 -3.02
N GLU A 180 22.26 -18.97 -2.43
CA GLU A 180 22.40 -20.20 -1.63
C GLU A 180 21.45 -20.22 -0.43
N LEU A 181 21.35 -19.09 0.28
CA LEU A 181 20.57 -18.99 1.51
C LEU A 181 19.06 -19.11 1.23
N PHE A 182 18.55 -18.39 0.23
CA PHE A 182 17.13 -18.46 -0.10
C PHE A 182 16.73 -19.81 -0.70
N SER A 183 17.54 -20.37 -1.61
CA SER A 183 17.27 -21.70 -2.18
C SER A 183 17.37 -22.83 -1.16
N GLU A 184 18.19 -22.68 -0.12
CA GLU A 184 18.23 -23.61 1.02
C GLU A 184 16.93 -23.61 1.82
N ILE A 185 16.39 -22.43 2.13
CA ILE A 185 15.10 -22.29 2.83
C ILE A 185 13.99 -22.98 2.04
N ALA A 186 13.89 -22.69 0.73
CA ALA A 186 12.90 -23.31 -0.14
C ALA A 186 13.01 -24.85 -0.17
N ARG A 187 14.24 -25.39 -0.29
CA ARG A 187 14.47 -26.84 -0.29
C ARG A 187 14.07 -27.50 1.03
N ILE A 188 14.42 -26.90 2.17
CA ILE A 188 14.08 -27.46 3.49
C ILE A 188 12.57 -27.59 3.65
N MET A 189 11.84 -26.51 3.35
CA MET A 189 10.38 -26.48 3.52
C MET A 189 9.68 -27.38 2.50
N SER A 190 10.06 -27.32 1.22
CA SER A 190 9.52 -28.17 0.15
C SER A 190 9.73 -29.66 0.46
N ALA A 191 10.95 -30.07 0.85
CA ALA A 191 11.25 -31.45 1.15
C ALA A 191 10.48 -31.97 2.38
N ALA A 192 10.38 -31.17 3.45
CA ALA A 192 9.64 -31.54 4.66
C ALA A 192 8.15 -31.77 4.38
N MET A 193 7.55 -30.91 3.55
CA MET A 193 6.16 -31.02 3.11
C MET A 193 5.94 -32.25 2.21
N LYS A 194 6.73 -32.37 1.13
CA LYS A 194 6.56 -33.40 0.10
C LYS A 194 6.86 -34.81 0.60
N LYS A 195 7.61 -34.95 1.71
CA LYS A 195 7.78 -36.22 2.41
C LYS A 195 6.44 -36.89 2.77
N TYR A 196 5.41 -36.09 3.09
CA TYR A 196 4.09 -36.61 3.49
C TYR A 196 3.00 -36.39 2.45
N GLN A 197 3.16 -35.38 1.58
CA GLN A 197 2.22 -35.07 0.50
C GLN A 197 3.00 -34.72 -0.77
N PRO A 198 3.39 -35.73 -1.59
CA PRO A 198 4.27 -35.54 -2.75
C PRO A 198 3.75 -34.55 -3.80
N ASP A 199 2.42 -34.44 -3.92
CA ASP A 199 1.74 -33.56 -4.88
C ASP A 199 1.53 -32.13 -4.36
N ALA A 200 1.94 -31.84 -3.13
CA ALA A 200 1.81 -30.52 -2.54
C ALA A 200 2.79 -29.53 -3.20
N GLU A 201 2.31 -28.31 -3.48
CA GLU A 201 3.08 -27.28 -4.17
C GLU A 201 3.70 -26.29 -3.19
N PHE A 202 5.01 -26.05 -3.32
CA PHE A 202 5.69 -25.03 -2.53
C PHE A 202 5.79 -23.74 -3.36
N PHE A 203 5.27 -22.65 -2.78
CA PHE A 203 5.35 -21.30 -3.30
C PHE A 203 6.21 -20.45 -2.37
N GLY A 204 7.42 -20.11 -2.80
CA GLY A 204 8.27 -19.14 -2.11
C GLY A 204 7.95 -17.74 -2.61
N TRP A 205 7.35 -16.91 -1.78
CA TRP A 205 6.98 -15.55 -2.16
C TRP A 205 8.08 -14.57 -1.76
N PHE A 206 8.66 -13.96 -2.80
CA PHE A 206 9.56 -12.82 -2.68
C PHE A 206 8.72 -11.55 -2.63
N TYR A 207 8.17 -11.27 -1.46
CA TYR A 207 7.34 -10.08 -1.31
C TYR A 207 8.17 -8.82 -1.48
N ALA A 208 7.60 -7.92 -2.27
CA ALA A 208 8.21 -6.68 -2.71
C ALA A 208 7.11 -5.64 -2.85
N ALA A 209 6.82 -4.93 -1.76
CA ALA A 209 5.85 -3.84 -1.78
C ALA A 209 6.34 -2.68 -2.65
N PHE A 210 7.64 -2.42 -2.57
CA PHE A 210 8.31 -1.27 -3.18
C PHE A 210 9.60 -1.74 -3.85
N HIS A 211 9.70 -1.57 -5.17
CA HIS A 211 10.95 -1.70 -5.89
C HIS A 211 11.14 -0.49 -6.79
N MET A 212 12.34 0.08 -6.75
CA MET A 212 12.74 1.09 -7.73
C MET A 212 13.63 0.46 -8.80
N PRO A 213 13.43 0.82 -10.08
CA PRO A 213 14.35 0.38 -11.14
C PRO A 213 15.78 0.80 -10.82
N GLY A 214 16.73 -0.14 -10.93
CA GLY A 214 18.17 0.12 -10.73
C GLY A 214 18.71 -0.15 -9.32
N GLU A 215 17.86 -0.54 -8.36
CA GLU A 215 18.32 -0.94 -7.02
C GLU A 215 19.20 -2.21 -7.05
N PRO A 216 20.37 -2.24 -6.36
CA PRO A 216 21.29 -3.39 -6.35
C PRO A 216 20.65 -4.74 -5.94
N GLU A 217 19.64 -4.69 -5.09
CA GLU A 217 18.93 -5.86 -4.58
C GLU A 217 18.11 -6.55 -5.66
N ASN A 218 17.73 -5.84 -6.72
CA ASN A 218 17.07 -6.42 -7.88
C ASN A 218 17.98 -7.42 -8.59
N ASP A 219 19.27 -7.11 -8.73
CA ASP A 219 20.25 -8.01 -9.34
C ASP A 219 20.46 -9.27 -8.48
N LEU A 220 20.53 -9.10 -7.15
CA LEU A 220 20.65 -10.24 -6.22
C LEU A 220 19.41 -11.14 -6.26
N ARG A 221 18.20 -10.58 -6.34
CA ARG A 221 16.97 -11.37 -6.50
C ARG A 221 16.93 -12.10 -7.84
N LEU A 222 17.42 -11.51 -8.93
CA LEU A 222 17.56 -12.20 -10.21
C LEU A 222 18.55 -13.38 -10.12
N GLN A 223 19.64 -13.25 -9.35
CA GLN A 223 20.53 -14.38 -9.08
C GLN A 223 19.87 -15.48 -8.23
N VAL A 224 18.99 -15.11 -7.29
CA VAL A 224 18.18 -16.08 -6.54
C VAL A 224 17.22 -16.83 -7.46
N ALA A 225 16.60 -16.15 -8.42
CA ALA A 225 15.74 -16.77 -9.43
C ALA A 225 16.50 -17.83 -10.27
N GLU A 226 17.73 -17.55 -10.68
CA GLU A 226 18.57 -18.51 -11.42
C GLU A 226 18.91 -19.75 -10.59
N ALA A 227 19.12 -19.59 -9.29
CA ALA A 227 19.46 -20.68 -8.37
C ALA A 227 18.22 -21.36 -7.75
N TRP A 228 17.00 -20.99 -8.18
CA TRP A 228 15.78 -21.43 -7.53
C TRP A 228 15.50 -22.93 -7.75
N PRO A 229 15.00 -23.68 -6.74
CA PRO A 229 14.73 -25.11 -6.91
C PRO A 229 13.68 -25.38 -7.99
N ALA A 230 13.96 -26.31 -8.90
CA ALA A 230 13.09 -26.63 -10.04
C ALA A 230 11.69 -27.17 -9.64
N ASP A 231 11.59 -27.76 -8.45
CA ASP A 231 10.37 -28.33 -7.91
C ASP A 231 9.58 -27.33 -7.03
N ALA A 232 10.05 -26.09 -6.92
CA ALA A 232 9.43 -24.99 -6.19
C ALA A 232 8.98 -23.89 -7.15
N THR A 233 7.84 -23.26 -6.87
CA THR A 233 7.36 -22.09 -7.61
C THR A 233 7.76 -20.82 -6.85
N MET A 234 8.28 -19.81 -7.52
CA MET A 234 8.48 -18.50 -6.90
C MET A 234 7.27 -17.61 -7.19
N ILE A 235 6.69 -16.99 -6.15
CA ILE A 235 5.67 -15.94 -6.31
C ILE A 235 6.36 -14.58 -6.33
N HIS A 236 5.96 -13.72 -7.28
CA HIS A 236 6.32 -12.31 -7.29
C HIS A 236 5.07 -11.45 -7.53
N ASN A 237 5.07 -10.23 -6.99
CA ASN A 237 4.05 -9.24 -7.29
C ASN A 237 4.15 -8.87 -8.78
N LEU A 238 3.03 -8.94 -9.50
CA LEU A 238 2.98 -8.72 -10.95
C LEU A 238 3.38 -7.28 -11.31
N GLU A 239 2.95 -6.33 -10.48
CA GLU A 239 2.94 -4.92 -10.82
C GLU A 239 4.21 -4.18 -10.35
N THR A 240 4.79 -4.60 -9.23
CA THR A 240 5.90 -3.92 -8.57
C THR A 240 7.09 -3.70 -9.52
N GLY A 241 7.57 -2.46 -9.55
CA GLY A 241 8.68 -2.01 -10.40
C GLY A 241 8.28 -1.79 -11.86
N GLY A 242 6.98 -1.83 -12.19
CA GLY A 242 6.45 -1.50 -13.51
C GLY A 242 6.60 0.00 -13.80
N ILE A 243 6.45 0.38 -15.07
CA ILE A 243 6.43 1.79 -15.48
C ILE A 243 5.10 2.07 -16.19
N ASN A 244 4.35 3.04 -15.67
CA ASN A 244 3.14 3.56 -16.28
C ASN A 244 3.38 4.99 -16.77
N GLU A 245 3.15 5.25 -18.05
CA GLU A 245 3.25 6.60 -18.60
C GLU A 245 1.93 7.35 -18.42
N GLN A 246 1.95 8.41 -17.61
CA GLN A 246 0.80 9.27 -17.39
C GLN A 246 1.18 10.72 -17.69
N LEU A 247 0.40 11.36 -18.56
CA LEU A 247 0.57 12.77 -18.93
C LEU A 247 2.00 13.13 -19.41
N GLY A 248 2.69 12.18 -20.07
CA GLY A 248 4.04 12.36 -20.60
C GLY A 248 5.17 12.12 -19.59
N ARG A 249 4.86 11.57 -18.40
CA ARG A 249 5.83 11.23 -17.37
C ARG A 249 5.74 9.75 -17.00
N ALA A 250 6.89 9.15 -16.71
CA ALA A 250 7.00 7.79 -16.23
C ALA A 250 6.75 7.74 -14.72
N HIS A 251 5.83 6.88 -14.29
CA HIS A 251 5.54 6.62 -12.88
C HIS A 251 5.82 5.16 -12.56
N VAL A 252 6.50 4.92 -11.45
CA VAL A 252 6.80 3.55 -10.99
C VAL A 252 5.53 2.96 -10.40
N VAL A 253 5.12 1.81 -10.95
CA VAL A 253 4.00 1.02 -10.46
C VAL A 253 4.46 0.23 -9.25
N GLN A 254 3.79 0.43 -8.12
CA GLN A 254 4.05 -0.31 -6.87
C GLN A 254 2.95 -1.35 -6.61
N ASP A 255 3.03 -2.03 -5.46
CA ASP A 255 2.05 -3.05 -5.08
C ASP A 255 0.60 -2.52 -5.08
N TYR A 256 -0.36 -3.44 -5.20
CA TYR A 256 -1.81 -3.17 -5.19
C TYR A 256 -2.33 -2.32 -6.36
N SER A 257 -1.91 -2.65 -7.59
CA SER A 257 -2.33 -1.94 -8.80
C SER A 257 -3.26 -2.81 -9.65
N LEU A 258 -4.57 -2.55 -9.63
CA LEU A 258 -5.53 -3.16 -10.56
C LEU A 258 -5.63 -2.31 -11.85
N SER A 259 -5.51 -0.99 -11.77
CA SER A 259 -5.65 -0.09 -12.92
C SER A 259 -4.62 -0.31 -14.05
N TRP A 260 -3.48 -0.95 -13.73
CA TRP A 260 -2.40 -1.25 -14.66
C TRP A 260 -2.28 -2.75 -14.94
N ALA A 261 -2.34 -3.17 -16.20
CA ALA A 261 -2.46 -4.59 -16.55
C ALA A 261 -1.20 -5.43 -16.28
N GLY A 262 0.00 -4.83 -16.35
CA GLY A 262 1.29 -5.51 -16.17
C GLY A 262 1.59 -6.62 -17.18
N PRO A 263 2.65 -7.44 -16.97
CA PRO A 263 3.61 -7.40 -15.86
C PRO A 263 4.63 -6.26 -15.91
N SER A 264 5.31 -6.01 -14.79
CA SER A 264 6.54 -5.21 -14.77
C SER A 264 7.67 -5.86 -15.59
N GLU A 265 8.58 -5.05 -16.14
CA GLU A 265 9.79 -5.55 -16.80
C GLU A 265 10.60 -6.47 -15.87
N TYR A 266 10.59 -6.14 -14.58
CA TYR A 266 11.21 -6.96 -13.56
C TYR A 266 10.57 -8.36 -13.46
N PHE A 267 9.24 -8.46 -13.48
CA PHE A 267 8.55 -9.75 -13.53
C PHE A 267 8.92 -10.57 -14.77
N PHE A 268 9.04 -9.92 -15.95
CA PHE A 268 9.53 -10.59 -17.17
C PHE A 268 10.93 -11.18 -16.98
N LYS A 269 11.88 -10.38 -16.46
CA LYS A 269 13.26 -10.83 -16.18
C LYS A 269 13.31 -11.99 -15.18
N MET A 270 12.44 -11.98 -14.17
CA MET A 270 12.30 -13.10 -13.23
C MET A 270 11.76 -14.36 -13.94
N ALA A 271 10.73 -14.21 -14.78
CA ALA A 271 10.12 -15.33 -15.50
C ALA A 271 11.08 -16.01 -16.49
N GLU A 272 12.03 -15.27 -17.07
CA GLU A 272 13.08 -15.83 -17.95
C GLU A 272 14.08 -16.71 -17.21
N LYS A 273 14.30 -16.44 -15.91
CA LYS A 273 15.29 -17.13 -15.08
C LYS A 273 14.68 -18.27 -14.27
N LEU A 274 13.38 -18.18 -13.96
CA LEU A 274 12.68 -19.14 -13.11
C LEU A 274 12.17 -20.34 -13.91
N PRO A 275 12.33 -21.57 -13.38
CA PRO A 275 11.68 -22.74 -13.96
C PRO A 275 10.15 -22.71 -13.76
N ARG A 276 9.70 -22.10 -12.65
CA ARG A 276 8.29 -21.94 -12.29
C ARG A 276 8.07 -20.59 -11.61
N ILE A 277 7.19 -19.77 -12.16
CA ILE A 277 6.80 -18.47 -11.61
C ILE A 277 5.29 -18.42 -11.38
N ALA A 278 4.89 -17.74 -10.32
CA ALA A 278 3.51 -17.40 -10.04
C ALA A 278 3.38 -15.89 -9.79
N ALA A 279 2.24 -15.34 -10.16
CA ALA A 279 1.94 -13.93 -10.01
C ALA A 279 1.04 -13.69 -8.80
N LYS A 280 1.45 -12.83 -7.88
CA LYS A 280 0.51 -12.15 -6.99
C LYS A 280 0.00 -10.91 -7.69
N MET A 281 -1.32 -10.76 -7.75
CA MET A 281 -1.97 -9.61 -8.38
C MET A 281 -3.23 -9.22 -7.62
N GLN A 282 -3.87 -8.12 -8.03
CA GLN A 282 -5.22 -7.77 -7.57
C GLN A 282 -6.28 -8.09 -8.62
N THR A 283 -7.32 -8.84 -8.28
CA THR A 283 -8.37 -9.23 -9.24
C THR A 283 -9.55 -8.27 -9.27
N GLY A 284 -10.15 -7.98 -8.11
CA GLY A 284 -11.42 -7.27 -8.01
C GLY A 284 -11.30 -5.85 -7.50
N CYS A 285 -10.54 -5.64 -6.42
CA CYS A 285 -10.21 -4.33 -5.87
C CYS A 285 -8.80 -4.34 -5.29
N SER A 286 -8.33 -3.17 -4.89
CA SER A 286 -6.98 -2.92 -4.38
C SER A 286 -7.03 -1.74 -3.41
N HIS A 287 -5.89 -1.24 -2.93
CA HIS A 287 -5.87 0.03 -2.22
C HIS A 287 -6.29 1.22 -3.10
N GLU A 288 -6.47 1.07 -4.42
CA GLU A 288 -7.03 2.12 -5.27
C GLU A 288 -8.46 2.50 -4.84
N ASP A 289 -9.27 1.50 -4.47
CA ASP A 289 -10.46 1.66 -3.62
C ASP A 289 -10.90 0.30 -3.07
N ALA A 290 -10.72 0.12 -1.77
CA ALA A 290 -11.06 -1.09 -1.03
C ALA A 290 -12.38 -0.95 -0.25
N SER A 291 -13.04 0.21 -0.36
CA SER A 291 -14.36 0.45 0.25
C SER A 291 -15.53 -0.06 -0.61
N VAL A 292 -15.22 -0.65 -1.77
CA VAL A 292 -16.16 -1.31 -2.67
C VAL A 292 -15.73 -2.77 -2.90
N PRO A 293 -16.67 -3.69 -3.19
CA PRO A 293 -16.33 -5.10 -3.34
C PRO A 293 -15.42 -5.40 -4.54
N TYR A 294 -15.60 -4.68 -5.66
CA TYR A 294 -14.77 -4.75 -6.85
C TYR A 294 -15.06 -3.59 -7.81
N PHE A 295 -14.12 -3.31 -8.72
CA PHE A 295 -14.34 -2.51 -9.92
C PHE A 295 -14.79 -3.41 -11.07
N SER A 296 -15.88 -3.08 -11.76
CA SER A 296 -16.37 -3.89 -12.89
C SER A 296 -15.58 -3.61 -14.19
N VAL A 297 -14.29 -3.96 -14.18
CA VAL A 297 -13.30 -3.64 -15.23
C VAL A 297 -12.63 -4.88 -15.88
N PRO A 298 -13.42 -5.85 -16.39
CA PRO A 298 -12.89 -7.15 -16.83
C PRO A 298 -11.94 -7.10 -18.04
N GLY A 299 -11.92 -6.02 -18.84
CA GLY A 299 -10.99 -5.92 -19.97
C GLY A 299 -9.55 -5.73 -19.51
N ILE A 300 -9.32 -5.12 -18.34
CA ILE A 300 -7.99 -5.05 -17.73
C ILE A 300 -7.48 -6.45 -17.37
N LEU A 301 -8.35 -7.31 -16.84
CA LEU A 301 -7.99 -8.70 -16.55
C LEU A 301 -7.71 -9.50 -17.82
N TYR A 302 -8.48 -9.28 -18.90
CA TYR A 302 -8.20 -9.92 -20.19
C TYR A 302 -6.77 -9.63 -20.65
N GLU A 303 -6.38 -8.36 -20.66
CA GLU A 303 -5.02 -7.95 -21.02
C GLU A 303 -3.96 -8.56 -20.10
N ARG A 304 -4.20 -8.51 -18.79
CA ARG A 304 -3.30 -9.04 -17.76
C ARG A 304 -3.03 -10.53 -17.95
N TYR A 305 -4.08 -11.34 -18.07
CA TYR A 305 -3.93 -12.79 -18.26
C TYR A 305 -3.31 -13.13 -19.63
N ARG A 306 -3.61 -12.34 -20.67
CA ARG A 306 -2.92 -12.46 -21.96
C ARG A 306 -1.41 -12.24 -21.80
N ASN A 307 -0.99 -11.25 -21.00
CA ASN A 307 0.42 -10.99 -20.76
C ASN A 307 1.08 -12.05 -19.88
N LEU A 308 0.39 -12.57 -18.85
CA LEU A 308 0.85 -13.69 -18.02
C LEU A 308 1.11 -14.96 -18.83
N ARG A 309 0.31 -15.22 -19.87
CA ARG A 309 0.51 -16.37 -20.77
C ARG A 309 1.77 -16.25 -21.61
N LYS A 310 2.18 -15.04 -22.01
CA LYS A 310 3.43 -14.82 -22.77
C LYS A 310 4.67 -15.30 -21.99
N VAL A 311 4.62 -15.20 -20.66
CA VAL A 311 5.70 -15.62 -19.75
C VAL A 311 5.45 -16.99 -19.11
N ARG A 312 4.43 -17.73 -19.57
CA ARG A 312 4.08 -19.08 -19.08
C ARG A 312 3.93 -19.15 -17.55
N CYS A 313 3.33 -18.12 -16.95
CA CYS A 313 3.06 -18.07 -15.52
C CYS A 313 2.26 -19.31 -15.06
N ASN A 314 2.74 -20.01 -14.05
CA ASN A 314 2.22 -21.32 -13.62
C ASN A 314 0.98 -21.22 -12.73
N ALA A 315 0.93 -20.20 -11.88
CA ALA A 315 -0.17 -19.98 -10.96
C ALA A 315 -0.39 -18.48 -10.74
N VAL A 316 -1.58 -18.14 -10.25
CA VAL A 316 -1.94 -16.76 -9.94
C VAL A 316 -2.57 -16.72 -8.55
N MET A 317 -1.96 -15.96 -7.67
CA MET A 317 -2.54 -15.55 -6.40
C MET A 317 -3.34 -14.27 -6.67
N GLN A 318 -4.67 -14.44 -6.81
CA GLN A 318 -5.61 -13.40 -7.24
C GLN A 318 -5.82 -12.26 -6.23
N CYS A 319 -5.38 -12.47 -4.99
CA CYS A 319 -5.37 -11.46 -3.94
C CYS A 319 -4.39 -11.82 -2.84
N TRP A 320 -4.06 -10.82 -2.02
CA TRP A 320 -3.47 -11.03 -0.71
C TRP A 320 -4.59 -11.28 0.32
N TYR A 321 -4.75 -10.44 1.35
CA TYR A 321 -5.84 -10.53 2.33
C TYR A 321 -7.16 -9.83 1.93
N PHE A 322 -7.20 -9.15 0.79
CA PHE A 322 -8.39 -8.50 0.23
C PHE A 322 -8.25 -8.33 -1.29
N GLY A 323 -9.32 -7.97 -1.98
CA GLY A 323 -9.29 -7.76 -3.43
C GLY A 323 -9.91 -8.87 -4.28
N CYS A 324 -10.58 -9.85 -3.67
CA CYS A 324 -11.15 -11.02 -4.36
C CYS A 324 -12.58 -11.34 -3.89
N ALA A 325 -13.37 -10.32 -3.57
CA ALA A 325 -14.78 -10.54 -3.25
C ALA A 325 -15.48 -11.22 -4.44
N PRO A 326 -16.32 -12.26 -4.21
CA PRO A 326 -16.96 -12.96 -5.31
C PRO A 326 -17.81 -12.03 -6.18
N GLY A 327 -17.69 -12.16 -7.50
CA GLY A 327 -18.20 -11.16 -8.42
C GLY A 327 -17.75 -11.36 -9.86
N ILE A 328 -18.06 -10.39 -10.71
CA ILE A 328 -17.78 -10.48 -12.15
C ILE A 328 -16.27 -10.54 -12.45
N MET A 329 -15.45 -9.90 -11.61
CA MET A 329 -14.00 -9.89 -11.74
C MET A 329 -13.39 -11.25 -11.44
N ASN A 330 -13.81 -11.92 -10.37
CA ASN A 330 -13.38 -13.29 -10.07
C ASN A 330 -13.81 -14.25 -11.18
N ARG A 331 -15.04 -14.12 -11.67
CA ARG A 331 -15.52 -14.93 -12.80
C ARG A 331 -14.71 -14.70 -14.07
N ALA A 332 -14.31 -13.45 -14.34
CA ALA A 332 -13.44 -13.11 -15.47
C ALA A 332 -12.06 -13.76 -15.30
N ALA A 333 -11.40 -13.53 -14.16
CA ALA A 333 -10.10 -14.10 -13.82
C ALA A 333 -10.11 -15.64 -13.88
N GLY A 334 -11.14 -16.26 -13.32
CA GLY A 334 -11.36 -17.69 -13.36
C GLY A 334 -11.49 -18.22 -14.79
N ARG A 335 -12.27 -17.58 -15.67
CA ARG A 335 -12.33 -17.99 -17.09
C ARG A 335 -10.99 -17.83 -17.81
N LEU A 336 -10.29 -16.71 -17.57
CA LEU A 336 -9.01 -16.39 -18.22
C LEU A 336 -7.85 -17.29 -17.77
N SER A 337 -7.98 -17.92 -16.61
CA SER A 337 -7.00 -18.84 -16.03
C SER A 337 -6.92 -20.20 -16.74
N PHE A 338 -7.91 -20.58 -17.57
CA PHE A 338 -7.98 -21.89 -18.23
C PHE A 338 -7.92 -21.81 -19.75
N ASP A 339 -7.64 -22.96 -20.38
CA ASP A 339 -7.71 -23.13 -21.83
C ASP A 339 -9.12 -23.52 -22.29
N PRO A 340 -9.51 -23.14 -23.53
CA PRO A 340 -8.79 -22.23 -24.43
C PRO A 340 -8.86 -20.78 -23.94
N PHE A 341 -7.77 -20.03 -24.12
CA PHE A 341 -7.78 -18.59 -23.88
C PHE A 341 -8.63 -17.89 -24.96
N PRO A 342 -9.45 -16.88 -24.63
CA PRO A 342 -10.22 -16.16 -25.64
C PRO A 342 -9.32 -15.32 -26.57
N ASP A 343 -9.48 -15.48 -27.88
CA ASP A 343 -8.64 -14.79 -28.88
C ASP A 343 -8.94 -13.29 -29.00
N ASP A 344 -10.18 -12.87 -28.67
CA ASP A 344 -10.66 -11.51 -28.81
C ASP A 344 -11.29 -11.01 -27.50
N GLU A 345 -10.86 -9.83 -27.06
CA GLU A 345 -11.33 -9.18 -25.84
C GLU A 345 -12.84 -8.89 -25.93
N ASN A 346 -13.32 -8.37 -27.05
CA ASN A 346 -14.73 -7.97 -27.17
C ASN A 346 -15.67 -9.18 -27.08
N SER A 347 -15.28 -10.26 -27.72
CA SER A 347 -15.99 -11.55 -27.70
C SER A 347 -15.99 -12.12 -26.29
N PHE A 348 -14.84 -12.11 -25.61
CA PHE A 348 -14.74 -12.51 -24.21
C PHE A 348 -15.68 -11.71 -23.30
N LEU A 349 -15.69 -10.39 -23.40
CA LEU A 349 -16.56 -9.52 -22.59
C LEU A 349 -18.04 -9.79 -22.87
N CYS A 350 -18.43 -9.95 -24.14
CA CYS A 350 -19.80 -10.29 -24.51
C CYS A 350 -20.22 -11.66 -23.96
N GLU A 351 -19.35 -12.66 -24.02
CA GLU A 351 -19.60 -13.98 -23.45
C GLU A 351 -19.68 -13.96 -21.92
N LEU A 352 -18.83 -13.17 -21.28
CA LEU A 352 -18.83 -13.01 -19.83
C LEU A 352 -20.14 -12.38 -19.34
N ALA A 353 -20.67 -11.39 -20.06
CA ALA A 353 -21.93 -10.72 -19.74
C ALA A 353 -23.17 -11.56 -20.08
N ARG A 354 -23.11 -12.44 -21.10
CA ARG A 354 -24.27 -13.18 -21.65
C ARG A 354 -25.13 -13.88 -20.60
N PRO A 355 -24.59 -14.62 -19.62
CA PRO A 355 -25.40 -15.37 -18.65
C PRO A 355 -26.16 -14.47 -17.67
N LEU A 356 -25.68 -13.23 -17.47
CA LEU A 356 -26.20 -12.29 -16.47
C LEU A 356 -27.09 -11.20 -17.10
N TRP A 357 -26.89 -10.91 -18.39
CA TRP A 357 -27.53 -9.80 -19.10
C TRP A 357 -28.26 -10.20 -20.39
N GLY A 358 -28.13 -11.44 -20.85
CA GLY A 358 -28.87 -11.96 -22.00
C GLY A 358 -28.61 -11.18 -23.28
N ALA A 359 -29.66 -10.68 -23.92
CA ALA A 359 -29.56 -9.93 -25.18
C ALA A 359 -28.70 -8.65 -25.05
N GLU A 360 -28.65 -8.04 -23.86
CA GLU A 360 -27.93 -6.79 -23.58
C GLU A 360 -26.42 -6.96 -23.39
N ALA A 361 -25.88 -8.18 -23.49
CA ALA A 361 -24.45 -8.41 -23.29
C ALA A 361 -23.51 -7.53 -24.15
N PRO A 362 -23.81 -7.20 -25.43
CA PRO A 362 -23.01 -6.24 -26.19
C PRO A 362 -23.01 -4.83 -25.56
N THR A 363 -24.17 -4.37 -25.06
CA THR A 363 -24.29 -3.09 -24.35
C THR A 363 -23.44 -3.09 -23.08
N VAL A 364 -23.43 -4.19 -22.34
CA VAL A 364 -22.64 -4.36 -21.11
C VAL A 364 -21.14 -4.41 -21.41
N ALA A 365 -20.72 -5.13 -22.44
CA ALA A 365 -19.33 -5.17 -22.87
C ALA A 365 -18.84 -3.78 -23.30
N ALA A 366 -19.66 -3.01 -24.02
CA ALA A 366 -19.36 -1.62 -24.36
C ALA A 366 -19.27 -0.73 -23.11
N ALA A 367 -20.18 -0.90 -22.14
CA ALA A 367 -20.13 -0.18 -20.88
C ALA A 367 -18.85 -0.50 -20.09
N TRP A 368 -18.49 -1.78 -19.95
CA TRP A 368 -17.24 -2.19 -19.28
C TRP A 368 -16.00 -1.59 -19.95
N LYS A 369 -15.95 -1.47 -21.28
CA LYS A 369 -14.84 -0.79 -21.96
C LYS A 369 -14.71 0.69 -21.57
N LEU A 370 -15.81 1.39 -21.37
CA LEU A 370 -15.79 2.77 -20.85
C LEU A 370 -15.33 2.81 -19.39
N LEU A 371 -15.77 1.84 -18.57
CA LEU A 371 -15.29 1.73 -17.19
C LEU A 371 -13.77 1.45 -17.15
N ASP A 372 -13.28 0.56 -18.01
CA ASP A 372 -11.85 0.25 -18.17
C ASP A 372 -11.07 1.50 -18.60
N GLU A 373 -11.56 2.21 -19.63
CA GLU A 373 -10.96 3.46 -20.13
C GLU A 373 -10.83 4.48 -19.01
N GLY A 374 -11.90 4.70 -18.24
CA GLY A 374 -11.88 5.60 -17.10
C GLY A 374 -10.87 5.13 -16.05
N TYR A 375 -10.99 3.89 -15.59
CA TYR A 375 -10.21 3.38 -14.47
C TYR A 375 -8.70 3.29 -14.73
N ARG A 376 -8.27 3.05 -15.99
CA ARG A 376 -6.85 3.08 -16.38
C ARG A 376 -6.16 4.43 -16.17
N ASN A 377 -6.94 5.50 -15.99
CA ASN A 377 -6.42 6.83 -15.65
C ASN A 377 -6.25 7.04 -14.13
N PHE A 378 -6.41 6.01 -13.30
CA PHE A 378 -6.10 6.09 -11.87
C PHE A 378 -4.66 6.62 -11.66
N PRO A 379 -4.42 7.64 -10.82
CA PRO A 379 -3.08 8.17 -10.60
C PRO A 379 -2.12 7.10 -10.06
N GLU A 380 -1.05 6.81 -10.80
CA GLU A 380 -0.05 5.83 -10.41
C GLU A 380 0.87 6.42 -9.34
N ASN A 381 0.33 6.45 -8.12
CA ASN A 381 0.93 7.10 -6.98
C ASN A 381 0.60 6.31 -5.72
N LEU A 382 1.66 5.90 -5.00
CA LEU A 382 1.52 5.06 -3.82
C LEU A 382 0.69 5.74 -2.72
N ASN A 383 0.93 7.02 -2.46
CA ASN A 383 0.19 7.79 -1.46
C ASN A 383 -1.30 7.88 -1.84
N PHE A 384 -1.59 7.97 -3.15
CA PHE A 384 -2.97 8.09 -3.62
C PHE A 384 -3.74 6.80 -3.38
N LYS A 385 -3.09 5.65 -3.51
CA LYS A 385 -3.66 4.34 -3.14
C LYS A 385 -3.84 4.23 -1.62
N TRP A 386 -2.78 4.44 -0.85
CA TRP A 386 -2.76 4.14 0.59
C TRP A 386 -3.58 5.11 1.45
N PHE A 387 -3.56 6.39 1.11
CA PHE A 387 -4.40 7.37 1.80
C PHE A 387 -5.81 7.46 1.21
N GLY A 388 -5.98 6.99 -0.03
CA GLY A 388 -7.28 6.61 -0.57
C GLY A 388 -8.29 7.75 -0.62
N PRO A 389 -8.09 8.79 -1.45
CA PRO A 389 -9.07 9.86 -1.57
C PRO A 389 -10.39 9.34 -2.16
N LEU A 390 -10.38 8.22 -2.91
CA LEU A 390 -11.61 7.55 -3.34
C LEU A 390 -12.44 7.01 -2.17
N HIS A 391 -11.79 6.49 -1.12
CA HIS A 391 -12.47 6.06 0.11
C HIS A 391 -12.93 7.26 0.95
N ASN A 392 -12.06 8.27 1.05
CA ASN A 392 -12.16 9.32 2.06
C ASN A 392 -12.94 10.56 1.60
N SER A 393 -12.87 10.93 0.32
CA SER A 393 -13.48 12.17 -0.19
C SER A 393 -14.98 12.26 0.12
N ILE A 394 -15.71 11.15 0.00
CA ILE A 394 -17.16 11.07 0.23
C ILE A 394 -17.56 11.08 1.72
N VAL A 395 -16.59 11.02 2.65
CA VAL A 395 -16.85 11.03 4.10
C VAL A 395 -16.15 12.13 4.88
N CYS A 396 -15.17 12.80 4.30
CA CYS A 396 -14.43 13.83 5.01
C CYS A 396 -15.15 15.18 4.99
N PRO A 397 -15.05 15.98 6.06
CA PRO A 397 -15.48 17.36 6.04
C PRO A 397 -14.63 18.16 5.05
N TRP A 398 -15.20 19.24 4.49
CA TRP A 398 -14.47 20.18 3.65
C TRP A 398 -14.22 21.47 4.43
N HIS A 399 -12.94 21.84 4.54
CA HIS A 399 -12.50 22.94 5.39
C HIS A 399 -12.36 24.23 4.58
N VAL A 400 -13.29 25.17 4.76
CA VAL A 400 -13.22 26.50 4.11
C VAL A 400 -12.03 27.31 4.62
N PHE A 401 -11.78 27.27 5.93
CA PHE A 401 -10.57 27.80 6.55
C PHE A 401 -9.57 26.65 6.76
N PRO A 402 -8.26 26.86 6.52
CA PRO A 402 -7.26 25.80 6.69
C PRO A 402 -7.29 25.22 8.12
N ALA A 403 -7.43 23.90 8.21
CA ALA A 403 -7.28 23.17 9.48
C ALA A 403 -5.81 22.86 9.76
N ASP A 404 -4.98 22.72 8.71
CA ASP A 404 -3.57 22.32 8.74
C ASP A 404 -3.36 20.98 9.47
N LEU A 405 -4.24 20.02 9.18
CA LEU A 405 -4.23 18.68 9.79
C LEU A 405 -3.89 17.60 8.74
N PRO A 406 -3.10 16.58 9.11
CA PRO A 406 -2.79 15.46 8.22
C PRO A 406 -4.04 14.72 7.74
N ILE A 407 -3.94 14.08 6.58
CA ILE A 407 -5.01 13.22 6.07
C ILE A 407 -5.00 11.85 6.76
N ALA A 408 -6.18 11.28 6.98
CA ALA A 408 -6.33 9.95 7.56
C ALA A 408 -6.05 8.86 6.50
N PRO A 409 -5.22 7.84 6.79
CA PRO A 409 -5.04 6.72 5.88
C PRO A 409 -6.31 5.86 5.76
N SER A 410 -6.54 5.24 4.60
CA SER A 410 -7.74 4.42 4.38
C SER A 410 -7.65 3.02 5.05
N TYR A 411 -6.43 2.54 5.32
CA TYR A 411 -6.12 1.21 5.86
C TYR A 411 -6.10 1.13 7.40
N THR A 412 -6.48 2.19 8.14
CA THR A 412 -6.53 2.14 9.60
C THR A 412 -7.59 3.06 10.22
N GLN A 413 -8.05 2.72 11.43
CA GLN A 413 -8.89 3.57 12.28
C GLN A 413 -8.14 4.18 13.47
N ASP A 414 -6.83 3.92 13.57
CA ASP A 414 -5.98 4.41 14.67
C ASP A 414 -5.62 5.90 14.51
N PHE A 415 -6.01 6.52 13.41
CA PHE A 415 -5.87 7.95 13.15
C PHE A 415 -7.18 8.71 13.49
N PRO A 416 -7.17 10.03 13.75
CA PRO A 416 -8.40 10.79 13.96
C PRO A 416 -9.52 10.45 12.98
N LYS A 417 -10.73 10.30 13.52
CA LYS A 417 -11.92 9.80 12.80
C LYS A 417 -12.29 10.62 11.56
N ASN A 418 -11.85 11.87 11.49
CA ASN A 418 -12.04 12.76 10.35
C ASN A 418 -10.67 13.11 9.77
N SER A 419 -10.50 12.90 8.47
CA SER A 419 -9.32 13.34 7.72
C SER A 419 -9.20 14.86 7.76
N GLY A 420 -7.97 15.37 7.80
CA GLY A 420 -7.68 16.79 7.68
C GLY A 420 -7.75 17.31 6.25
N ASP A 421 -7.07 18.44 6.01
CA ASP A 421 -7.15 19.20 4.76
C ASP A 421 -5.80 19.36 4.05
N ARG A 422 -4.76 18.65 4.49
CA ARG A 422 -3.46 18.58 3.82
C ARG A 422 -3.52 17.69 2.57
N PHE A 423 -4.36 18.08 1.61
CA PHE A 423 -4.73 17.27 0.44
C PHE A 423 -3.55 16.89 -0.47
N GLY A 424 -2.44 17.62 -0.41
CA GLY A 424 -1.22 17.27 -1.14
C GLY A 424 -0.56 15.98 -0.62
N GLU A 425 -0.88 15.57 0.61
CA GLU A 425 -0.45 14.28 1.15
C GLU A 425 -1.01 13.10 0.33
N TYR A 426 -2.15 13.24 -0.34
CA TYR A 426 -2.66 12.16 -1.20
C TYR A 426 -1.74 11.84 -2.38
N PHE A 427 -0.84 12.72 -2.79
CA PHE A 427 -0.02 12.48 -3.98
C PHE A 427 1.46 12.89 -3.82
N GLY A 428 1.84 13.48 -2.69
CA GLY A 428 3.21 13.92 -2.42
C GLY A 428 3.82 14.70 -3.59
N TYR A 429 5.06 14.40 -3.92
CA TYR A 429 5.80 15.03 -5.03
C TYR A 429 5.89 14.14 -6.28
N GLY A 430 5.10 13.06 -6.34
CA GLY A 430 5.05 12.19 -7.51
C GLY A 430 4.22 12.80 -8.65
N HIS A 431 3.17 13.54 -8.31
CA HIS A 431 2.28 14.23 -9.24
C HIS A 431 2.04 15.67 -8.76
N THR A 432 1.74 16.58 -9.67
CA THR A 432 1.23 17.92 -9.37
C THR A 432 -0.29 17.89 -9.19
N LEU A 433 -0.85 18.93 -8.57
CA LEU A 433 -2.29 19.05 -8.41
C LEU A 433 -3.03 19.07 -9.77
N GLU A 434 -2.46 19.71 -10.79
CA GLU A 434 -3.05 19.77 -12.13
C GLU A 434 -3.04 18.40 -12.83
N GLU A 435 -1.96 17.62 -12.66
CA GLU A 435 -1.90 16.25 -13.17
C GLU A 435 -2.97 15.37 -12.52
N ILE A 436 -3.13 15.43 -11.19
CA ILE A 436 -4.17 14.70 -10.46
C ILE A 436 -5.57 15.08 -10.94
N ARG A 437 -5.84 16.38 -11.11
CA ARG A 437 -7.15 16.87 -11.58
C ARG A 437 -7.47 16.38 -13.00
N GLU A 438 -6.49 16.40 -13.90
CA GLU A 438 -6.67 15.90 -15.27
C GLU A 438 -6.89 14.38 -15.31
N LEU A 439 -6.14 13.60 -14.54
CA LEU A 439 -6.32 12.15 -14.42
C LEU A 439 -7.72 11.82 -13.88
N LEU A 440 -8.17 12.48 -12.81
CA LEU A 440 -9.51 12.30 -12.26
C LEU A 440 -10.61 12.67 -13.25
N ARG A 441 -10.41 13.71 -14.06
CA ARG A 441 -11.34 14.08 -15.14
C ARG A 441 -11.43 12.99 -16.20
N ARG A 442 -10.30 12.36 -16.56
CA ARG A 442 -10.25 11.23 -17.51
C ARG A 442 -10.86 9.96 -16.92
N MET A 443 -10.81 9.78 -15.60
CA MET A 443 -11.51 8.69 -14.92
C MET A 443 -13.03 8.89 -14.90
N GLU A 444 -13.47 10.08 -14.46
CA GLU A 444 -14.89 10.36 -14.18
C GLU A 444 -15.77 10.23 -15.42
N LYS A 445 -15.39 10.84 -16.54
CA LYS A 445 -16.28 10.96 -17.71
C LYS A 445 -16.66 9.59 -18.31
N PRO A 446 -15.71 8.74 -18.77
CA PRO A 446 -16.05 7.41 -19.30
C PRO A 446 -16.77 6.55 -18.26
N TRP A 447 -16.38 6.66 -16.97
CA TRP A 447 -17.01 5.89 -15.92
C TRP A 447 -18.51 6.22 -15.76
N LEU A 448 -18.86 7.51 -15.72
CA LEU A 448 -20.24 7.95 -15.63
C LEU A 448 -21.05 7.53 -16.87
N GLU A 449 -20.46 7.59 -18.06
CA GLU A 449 -21.09 7.14 -19.30
C GLU A 449 -21.39 5.63 -19.27
N GLY A 450 -20.40 4.80 -18.91
CA GLY A 450 -20.57 3.35 -18.77
C GLY A 450 -21.57 2.98 -17.67
N SER A 451 -21.50 3.64 -16.52
CA SER A 451 -22.45 3.44 -15.41
C SER A 451 -23.89 3.78 -15.83
N ALA A 452 -24.10 4.89 -16.53
CA ALA A 452 -25.41 5.27 -17.06
C ALA A 452 -25.95 4.27 -18.10
N MET A 453 -25.08 3.65 -18.91
CA MET A 453 -25.49 2.56 -19.81
C MET A 453 -26.04 1.37 -19.01
N LEU A 454 -25.31 0.89 -18.00
CA LEU A 454 -25.74 -0.24 -17.17
C LEU A 454 -27.06 0.04 -16.44
N ALA A 455 -27.20 1.25 -15.87
CA ALA A 455 -28.44 1.65 -15.18
C ALA A 455 -29.66 1.60 -16.10
N LYS A 456 -29.53 2.01 -17.38
CA LYS A 456 -30.64 2.01 -18.35
C LYS A 456 -31.14 0.61 -18.68
N ILE A 457 -30.28 -0.41 -18.64
CA ILE A 457 -30.63 -1.79 -19.04
C ILE A 457 -30.80 -2.75 -17.85
N ALA A 458 -30.51 -2.31 -16.63
CA ALA A 458 -30.68 -3.14 -15.43
C ALA A 458 -32.17 -3.43 -15.16
N ARG A 459 -32.53 -4.71 -15.06
CA ARG A 459 -33.90 -5.18 -14.82
C ARG A 459 -34.00 -6.17 -13.66
N THR A 460 -33.02 -7.05 -13.50
CA THR A 460 -33.01 -8.06 -12.42
C THR A 460 -32.35 -7.52 -11.15
N PRO A 461 -32.59 -8.13 -9.97
CA PRO A 461 -31.91 -7.72 -8.74
C PRO A 461 -30.38 -7.73 -8.82
N TYR A 462 -29.79 -8.69 -9.55
CA TYR A 462 -28.35 -8.73 -9.80
C TYR A 462 -27.89 -7.53 -10.63
N GLN A 463 -28.56 -7.27 -11.76
CA GLN A 463 -28.21 -6.17 -12.66
C GLN A 463 -28.36 -4.80 -11.99
N GLN A 464 -29.41 -4.62 -11.18
CA GLN A 464 -29.63 -3.41 -10.40
C GLN A 464 -28.53 -3.22 -9.36
N ARG A 465 -28.07 -4.31 -8.73
CA ARG A 465 -26.95 -4.28 -7.79
C ARG A 465 -25.64 -3.87 -8.48
N GLU A 466 -25.37 -4.40 -9.67
CA GLU A 466 -24.21 -3.98 -10.48
C GLU A 466 -24.29 -2.50 -10.88
N ALA A 467 -25.46 -2.02 -11.31
CA ALA A 467 -25.65 -0.61 -11.65
C ALA A 467 -25.45 0.32 -10.43
N ARG A 468 -25.93 -0.08 -9.24
CA ARG A 468 -25.67 0.67 -7.99
C ARG A 468 -24.19 0.72 -7.63
N LEU A 469 -23.48 -0.40 -7.81
CA LEU A 469 -22.04 -0.45 -7.55
C LEU A 469 -21.28 0.52 -8.46
N THR A 470 -21.57 0.53 -9.77
CA THR A 470 -20.91 1.46 -10.70
C THR A 470 -21.30 2.91 -10.45
N GLU A 471 -22.54 3.17 -10.01
CA GLU A 471 -22.98 4.51 -9.59
C GLU A 471 -22.21 5.00 -8.36
N ALA A 472 -22.09 4.16 -7.32
CA ALA A 472 -21.35 4.48 -6.10
C ALA A 472 -19.89 4.85 -6.39
N ILE A 473 -19.20 4.04 -7.21
CA ILE A 473 -17.81 4.33 -7.63
C ILE A 473 -17.74 5.64 -8.42
N GLY A 474 -18.73 5.90 -9.30
CA GLY A 474 -18.81 7.15 -10.04
C GLY A 474 -18.96 8.38 -9.12
N ILE A 475 -19.75 8.25 -8.04
CA ILE A 475 -19.86 9.28 -7.00
C ILE A 475 -18.51 9.51 -6.30
N GLN A 476 -17.76 8.45 -5.98
CA GLN A 476 -16.44 8.57 -5.35
C GLN A 476 -15.42 9.25 -6.25
N PHE A 477 -15.40 8.93 -7.55
CA PHE A 477 -14.54 9.61 -8.53
C PHE A 477 -14.88 11.10 -8.62
N SER A 478 -16.17 11.40 -8.73
CA SER A 478 -16.66 12.79 -8.83
C SER A 478 -16.38 13.58 -7.56
N SER A 479 -16.61 12.99 -6.39
CA SER A 479 -16.33 13.58 -5.07
C SER A 479 -14.84 13.88 -4.90
N THR A 480 -13.98 12.94 -5.30
CA THR A 480 -12.53 13.11 -5.25
C THR A 480 -12.07 14.26 -6.15
N ARG A 481 -12.57 14.35 -7.39
CA ARG A 481 -12.25 15.49 -8.27
C ARG A 481 -12.69 16.81 -7.64
N ARG A 482 -13.92 16.88 -7.14
CA ARG A 482 -14.45 18.10 -6.51
C ARG A 482 -13.68 18.50 -5.25
N LEU A 483 -13.18 17.54 -4.46
CA LEU A 483 -12.32 17.79 -3.30
C LEU A 483 -11.06 18.56 -3.71
N PHE A 484 -10.36 18.10 -4.76
CA PHE A 484 -9.17 18.78 -5.25
C PHE A 484 -9.47 20.13 -5.89
N ASP A 485 -10.58 20.26 -6.62
CA ASP A 485 -11.04 21.57 -7.13
C ASP A 485 -11.36 22.54 -5.99
N PHE A 486 -12.04 22.07 -4.93
CA PHE A 486 -12.40 22.87 -3.77
C PHE A 486 -11.14 23.41 -3.07
N TYR A 487 -10.16 22.56 -2.77
CA TYR A 487 -8.96 23.00 -2.09
C TYR A 487 -8.03 23.82 -2.97
N LYS A 488 -8.00 23.57 -4.30
CA LYS A 488 -7.33 24.47 -5.24
C LYS A 488 -7.90 25.89 -5.14
N PHE A 489 -9.22 26.03 -5.27
CA PHE A 489 -9.87 27.34 -5.20
C PHE A 489 -9.69 28.01 -3.85
N ARG A 490 -9.69 27.24 -2.75
CA ARG A 490 -9.38 27.74 -1.41
C ARG A 490 -7.99 28.36 -1.36
N GLU A 491 -6.96 27.63 -1.80
CA GLU A 491 -5.58 28.16 -1.75
C GLU A 491 -5.40 29.36 -2.70
N GLU A 492 -6.05 29.38 -3.86
CA GLU A 492 -6.05 30.55 -4.77
C GLU A 492 -6.73 31.77 -4.12
N MET A 493 -7.85 31.58 -3.41
CA MET A 493 -8.49 32.64 -2.63
C MET A 493 -7.58 33.18 -1.51
N ILE A 494 -6.76 32.31 -0.88
CA ILE A 494 -5.85 32.69 0.21
C ILE A 494 -4.62 33.46 -0.31
N TYR A 495 -3.95 32.94 -1.35
CA TYR A 495 -2.65 33.45 -1.80
C TYR A 495 -2.73 34.42 -2.97
N LEU A 496 -3.66 34.18 -3.91
CA LEU A 496 -3.81 35.02 -5.11
C LEU A 496 -4.93 36.05 -4.95
N LYS A 497 -5.71 35.97 -3.86
CA LYS A 497 -6.88 36.83 -3.58
C LYS A 497 -7.93 36.80 -4.71
N SER A 498 -7.97 35.72 -5.48
CA SER A 498 -9.01 35.46 -6.49
C SER A 498 -10.36 35.24 -5.79
N ASP A 499 -11.48 35.63 -6.40
CA ASP A 499 -12.81 35.28 -5.88
C ASP A 499 -13.34 33.99 -6.51
N HIS A 500 -13.35 32.91 -5.73
CA HIS A 500 -13.92 31.62 -6.11
C HIS A 500 -15.15 31.23 -5.28
N LYS A 501 -15.74 32.15 -4.49
CA LYS A 501 -16.86 31.82 -3.59
C LYS A 501 -18.05 31.18 -4.32
N ALA A 502 -18.42 31.72 -5.50
CA ALA A 502 -19.53 31.16 -6.27
C ALA A 502 -19.27 29.71 -6.73
N ARG A 503 -18.04 29.42 -7.16
CA ARG A 503 -17.63 28.07 -7.58
C ARG A 503 -17.55 27.10 -6.40
N MET A 504 -16.97 27.52 -5.28
CA MET A 504 -16.93 26.71 -4.07
C MET A 504 -18.34 26.41 -3.54
N ARG A 505 -19.28 27.37 -3.60
CA ARG A 505 -20.69 27.15 -3.24
C ARG A 505 -21.34 26.08 -4.13
N GLU A 506 -21.09 26.12 -5.44
CA GLU A 506 -21.56 25.11 -6.39
C GLU A 506 -21.00 23.72 -6.05
N LEU A 507 -19.70 23.62 -5.76
CA LEU A 507 -19.05 22.36 -5.37
C LEU A 507 -19.65 21.78 -4.08
N ILE A 508 -19.85 22.61 -3.04
CA ILE A 508 -20.46 22.18 -1.77
C ILE A 508 -21.89 21.66 -2.03
N ALA A 509 -22.70 22.35 -2.83
CA ALA A 509 -24.06 21.93 -3.14
C ALA A 509 -24.09 20.59 -3.87
N GLN A 510 -23.24 20.42 -4.89
CA GLN A 510 -23.09 19.14 -5.59
C GLN A 510 -22.64 18.02 -4.66
N GLU A 511 -21.75 18.32 -3.72
CA GLU A 511 -21.24 17.34 -2.78
C GLU A 511 -22.27 16.90 -1.73
N ILE A 512 -23.13 17.81 -1.27
CA ILE A 512 -24.28 17.45 -0.42
C ILE A 512 -25.18 16.46 -1.15
N GLN A 513 -25.52 16.72 -2.42
CA GLN A 513 -26.35 15.80 -3.21
C GLN A 513 -25.68 14.45 -3.42
N ALA A 514 -24.38 14.43 -3.74
CA ALA A 514 -23.61 13.21 -3.89
C ALA A 514 -23.54 12.39 -2.58
N THR A 515 -23.40 13.07 -1.44
CA THR A 515 -23.36 12.45 -0.10
C THR A 515 -24.69 11.78 0.23
N LEU A 516 -25.81 12.48 0.01
CA LEU A 516 -27.15 11.95 0.25
C LEU A 516 -27.44 10.78 -0.68
N ARG A 517 -27.06 10.88 -1.96
CA ARG A 517 -27.20 9.78 -2.90
C ARG A 517 -26.38 8.56 -2.51
N MET A 518 -25.14 8.75 -2.03
CA MET A 518 -24.34 7.64 -1.51
C MET A 518 -25.00 6.98 -0.28
N ALA A 519 -25.65 7.77 0.59
CA ALA A 519 -26.38 7.22 1.74
C ALA A 519 -27.51 6.27 1.29
N GLU A 520 -28.32 6.69 0.32
CA GLU A 520 -29.38 5.86 -0.28
C GLU A 520 -28.82 4.57 -0.91
N LEU A 521 -27.67 4.65 -1.59
CA LEU A 521 -27.02 3.46 -2.17
C LEU A 521 -26.54 2.49 -1.09
N CYS A 522 -25.97 3.00 0.00
CA CYS A 522 -25.52 2.18 1.13
C CYS A 522 -26.68 1.46 1.83
N GLU A 523 -27.86 2.07 1.92
CA GLU A 523 -29.07 1.41 2.44
C GLU A 523 -29.51 0.22 1.58
N GLN A 524 -29.22 0.27 0.27
CA GLN A 524 -29.63 -0.74 -0.71
C GLN A 524 -28.55 -1.79 -1.03
N ASP A 525 -27.30 -1.54 -0.63
CA ASP A 525 -26.16 -2.43 -0.83
C ASP A 525 -25.16 -2.30 0.32
N SER A 526 -25.26 -3.24 1.27
CA SER A 526 -24.42 -3.28 2.47
C SER A 526 -22.94 -3.59 2.20
N ARG A 527 -22.57 -3.90 0.96
CA ARG A 527 -21.17 -4.09 0.57
C ARG A 527 -20.42 -2.76 0.44
N LEU A 528 -21.14 -1.66 0.22
CA LEU A 528 -20.54 -0.34 0.06
C LEU A 528 -20.02 0.19 1.41
N GLY A 529 -18.82 0.73 1.38
CA GLY A 529 -18.14 1.32 2.53
C GLY A 529 -17.31 0.33 3.35
N TYR A 530 -17.47 -0.99 3.19
CA TYR A 530 -16.71 -1.98 3.96
C TYR A 530 -15.27 -2.11 3.43
N HIS A 531 -14.27 -1.85 4.28
CA HIS A 531 -12.85 -2.03 3.95
C HIS A 531 -12.32 -3.30 4.62
N PRO A 532 -11.95 -4.36 3.86
CA PRO A 532 -11.63 -5.67 4.44
C PRO A 532 -10.40 -5.67 5.35
N GLU A 533 -9.32 -4.96 5.00
CA GLU A 533 -8.12 -4.88 5.84
C GLU A 533 -8.36 -4.21 7.20
N VAL A 534 -9.24 -3.20 7.22
CA VAL A 534 -9.65 -2.48 8.43
C VAL A 534 -10.73 -3.25 9.18
N GLU A 535 -11.33 -4.27 8.54
CA GLU A 535 -12.50 -5.01 9.01
C GLU A 535 -13.61 -4.08 9.54
N SER A 536 -13.81 -2.94 8.88
CA SER A 536 -14.80 -1.94 9.26
C SER A 536 -15.33 -1.16 8.08
N THR A 537 -16.53 -0.62 8.26
CA THR A 537 -17.16 0.29 7.30
C THR A 537 -16.61 1.71 7.46
N LEU A 538 -15.98 2.24 6.41
CA LEU A 538 -15.46 3.61 6.35
C LEU A 538 -16.58 4.64 6.18
N PHE A 539 -17.68 4.26 5.53
CA PHE A 539 -18.85 5.09 5.31
C PHE A 539 -20.15 4.30 5.34
N PHE A 540 -21.18 4.89 5.92
CA PHE A 540 -22.49 4.27 6.14
C PHE A 540 -23.55 5.39 6.23
N PRO A 541 -24.86 5.10 6.06
CA PRO A 541 -25.89 6.12 5.90
C PRO A 541 -25.85 7.22 6.97
N GLU A 542 -25.76 6.87 8.24
CA GLU A 542 -25.75 7.83 9.35
C GLU A 542 -24.52 8.76 9.31
N LYS A 543 -23.34 8.23 8.96
CA LYS A 543 -22.11 9.03 8.79
C LYS A 543 -22.23 9.98 7.59
N LEU A 544 -22.84 9.53 6.50
CA LEU A 544 -23.05 10.33 5.30
C LEU A 544 -24.06 11.46 5.55
N HIS A 545 -25.18 11.18 6.24
CA HIS A 545 -26.11 12.23 6.68
C HIS A 545 -25.44 13.25 7.61
N ALA A 546 -24.62 12.78 8.56
CA ALA A 546 -23.85 13.68 9.42
C ALA A 546 -22.89 14.57 8.62
N ARG A 547 -22.23 14.01 7.59
CA ARG A 547 -21.37 14.79 6.68
C ARG A 547 -22.15 15.84 5.89
N ALA A 548 -23.33 15.51 5.36
CA ALA A 548 -24.16 16.48 4.65
C ALA A 548 -24.43 17.71 5.52
N GLY A 549 -24.76 17.52 6.81
CA GLY A 549 -24.91 18.61 7.78
C GLY A 549 -23.61 19.37 8.10
N LEU A 550 -22.43 18.77 7.93
CA LEU A 550 -21.15 19.48 8.02
C LEU A 550 -20.91 20.36 6.79
N LEU A 551 -21.19 19.84 5.59
CA LEU A 551 -21.06 20.59 4.33
C LEU A 551 -22.03 21.78 4.29
N GLU A 552 -23.23 21.65 4.84
CA GLU A 552 -24.17 22.77 4.97
C GLU A 552 -23.60 23.92 5.81
N LYS A 553 -22.83 23.62 6.86
CA LYS A 553 -22.16 24.63 7.69
C LYS A 553 -21.07 25.37 6.91
N SER A 554 -20.44 24.71 5.93
CA SER A 554 -19.42 25.33 5.07
C SER A 554 -19.96 26.51 4.26
N PHE A 555 -21.27 26.58 3.96
CA PHE A 555 -21.85 27.76 3.33
C PHE A 555 -21.68 29.02 4.20
N ALA A 556 -21.97 28.93 5.50
CA ALA A 556 -21.82 30.05 6.42
C ALA A 556 -20.34 30.41 6.67
N GLU A 557 -19.43 29.43 6.60
CA GLU A 557 -17.99 29.67 6.62
C GLU A 557 -17.53 30.43 5.38
N LEU A 558 -18.02 30.06 4.20
CA LEU A 558 -17.67 30.68 2.92
C LEU A 558 -18.13 32.14 2.82
N GLU A 559 -19.28 32.48 3.39
CA GLU A 559 -19.71 33.87 3.50
C GLU A 559 -18.73 34.70 4.35
N ARG A 560 -18.29 34.13 5.49
CA ARG A 560 -17.34 34.78 6.41
C ARG A 560 -15.91 34.83 5.86
N PHE A 561 -15.58 34.02 4.86
CA PHE A 561 -14.23 33.99 4.29
C PHE A 561 -13.82 35.37 3.78
N SER A 562 -12.68 35.86 4.25
CA SER A 562 -12.00 37.05 3.75
C SER A 562 -10.51 36.76 3.72
N PRO A 563 -9.78 36.98 2.60
CA PRO A 563 -8.33 36.78 2.52
C PRO A 563 -7.53 37.53 3.59
N ASP A 564 -8.10 38.60 4.15
CA ASP A 564 -7.48 39.44 5.19
C ASP A 564 -7.87 39.03 6.62
N ALA A 565 -8.62 37.93 6.79
CA ALA A 565 -8.95 37.38 8.09
C ALA A 565 -7.67 37.01 8.88
N PRO A 566 -7.61 37.27 10.21
CA PRO A 566 -6.39 37.06 11.00
C PRO A 566 -5.80 35.64 10.90
N GLU A 567 -6.65 34.62 10.86
CA GLU A 567 -6.26 33.22 10.71
C GLU A 567 -5.58 32.93 9.37
N LEU A 568 -5.98 33.62 8.29
CA LEU A 568 -5.38 33.46 6.96
C LEU A 568 -4.08 34.24 6.83
N LYS A 569 -3.96 35.39 7.50
CA LYS A 569 -2.69 36.11 7.64
C LYS A 569 -1.65 35.22 8.33
N ARG A 570 -2.02 34.63 9.46
CA ARG A 570 -1.19 33.67 10.19
C ARG A 570 -0.81 32.47 9.33
N TYR A 571 -1.76 31.91 8.58
CA TYR A 571 -1.52 30.79 7.67
C TYR A 571 -0.46 31.13 6.59
N ARG A 572 -0.42 32.38 6.11
CA ARG A 572 0.60 32.90 5.20
C ARG A 572 1.93 33.28 5.87
N GLY A 573 2.06 33.07 7.18
CA GLY A 573 3.24 33.45 7.97
C GLY A 573 3.30 34.93 8.35
N GLU A 574 2.25 35.73 8.09
CA GLU A 574 2.24 37.14 8.46
C GLU A 574 2.18 37.30 9.98
N GLY A 575 3.21 37.93 10.57
CA GLY A 575 3.31 38.14 12.01
C GLY A 575 3.80 36.92 12.80
N GLU A 576 4.20 35.84 12.11
CA GLU A 576 4.81 34.67 12.72
C GLU A 576 6.34 34.83 12.82
N GLU A 577 6.94 34.10 13.76
CA GLU A 577 8.40 34.01 13.87
C GLU A 577 8.98 33.27 12.64
N PHE A 578 10.00 33.84 12.03
CA PHE A 578 10.66 33.29 10.85
C PHE A 578 12.15 33.06 11.07
N PHE A 579 12.68 32.05 10.39
CA PHE A 579 14.11 31.82 10.25
C PHE A 579 14.60 32.55 8.98
N PRO A 580 15.60 33.45 9.09
CA PRO A 580 16.08 34.19 7.93
C PRO A 580 16.87 33.25 7.01
N LEU A 581 16.44 33.14 5.76
CA LEU A 581 17.12 32.32 4.76
C LEU A 581 18.14 33.18 4.01
N LEU A 582 19.35 33.31 4.56
CA LEU A 582 20.40 34.20 4.04
C LEU A 582 21.34 33.48 3.06
N PRO A 583 22.10 34.21 2.22
CA PRO A 583 23.23 33.64 1.48
C PRO A 583 24.26 32.97 2.40
N GLU A 584 25.03 32.00 1.87
CA GLU A 584 25.99 31.18 2.65
C GLU A 584 26.97 32.01 3.50
N GLU A 585 27.43 33.14 2.97
CA GLU A 585 28.43 34.01 3.63
C GLU A 585 27.86 34.80 4.82
N GLU A 586 26.55 35.04 4.83
CA GLU A 586 25.85 35.79 5.88
C GLU A 586 25.17 34.88 6.92
N ALA A 587 24.86 33.64 6.52
CA ALA A 587 24.27 32.64 7.40
C ALA A 587 25.23 32.26 8.54
N LYS A 588 24.71 32.20 9.77
CA LYS A 588 25.48 31.82 10.97
C LYS A 588 25.26 30.36 11.32
N GLU A 589 26.31 29.72 11.81
CA GLU A 589 26.22 28.40 12.42
C GLU A 589 25.60 28.50 13.82
N PHE A 590 24.89 27.45 14.21
CA PHE A 590 24.31 27.32 15.53
C PHE A 590 24.40 25.86 16.00
N GLU A 591 24.46 25.67 17.31
CA GLU A 591 24.48 24.33 17.91
C GLU A 591 23.05 23.84 18.16
N LEU A 592 22.78 22.58 17.81
CA LEU A 592 21.52 21.89 18.08
C LEU A 592 21.79 20.49 18.61
N GLY A 593 21.51 20.25 19.88
CA GLY A 593 21.66 18.92 20.48
C GLY A 593 23.10 18.38 20.47
N GLY A 594 24.10 19.27 20.40
CA GLY A 594 25.52 18.95 20.27
C GLY A 594 26.04 18.82 18.82
N THR A 595 25.17 18.94 17.82
CA THR A 595 25.55 18.97 16.40
C THR A 595 25.56 20.41 15.89
N LEU A 596 26.56 20.80 15.09
CA LEU A 596 26.61 22.13 14.46
C LEU A 596 25.77 22.14 13.18
N CYS A 597 24.88 23.12 13.08
CA CYS A 597 23.93 23.27 11.98
C CYS A 597 24.10 24.64 11.32
N LYS A 598 23.96 24.68 9.99
CA LYS A 598 23.91 25.91 9.19
C LYS A 598 22.83 25.79 8.12
N VAL A 599 21.93 26.77 8.04
CA VAL A 599 20.85 26.80 7.04
C VAL A 599 20.98 28.06 6.20
N PHE A 600 21.06 27.91 4.88
CA PHE A 600 21.32 29.02 3.96
C PHE A 600 20.78 28.77 2.55
N GLN A 601 20.73 29.84 1.75
CA GLN A 601 20.38 29.78 0.33
C GLN A 601 21.65 29.79 -0.53
N ALA A 602 21.70 28.87 -1.49
CA ALA A 602 22.75 28.81 -2.51
C ALA A 602 22.10 28.74 -3.90
N GLY A 603 22.01 29.88 -4.59
CA GLY A 603 21.29 29.97 -5.86
C GLY A 603 19.81 29.64 -5.69
N ASN A 604 19.33 28.62 -6.40
CA ASN A 604 17.95 28.11 -6.30
C ASN A 604 17.78 27.01 -5.24
N LYS A 605 18.77 26.79 -4.37
CA LYS A 605 18.75 25.71 -3.38
C LYS A 605 18.62 26.23 -1.96
N LEU A 606 17.81 25.55 -1.16
CA LEU A 606 17.90 25.58 0.30
C LEU A 606 18.92 24.54 0.73
N VAL A 607 19.93 24.96 1.49
CA VAL A 607 21.01 24.08 1.94
C VAL A 607 20.97 24.00 3.46
N MET A 608 20.97 22.78 3.98
CA MET A 608 21.15 22.48 5.40
C MET A 608 22.46 21.72 5.56
N GLN A 609 23.43 22.35 6.21
CA GLN A 609 24.76 21.79 6.47
C GLN A 609 24.87 21.37 7.94
N PHE A 610 25.49 20.22 8.15
CA PHE A 610 25.70 19.62 9.45
C PHE A 610 27.17 19.22 9.61
N SER A 611 27.74 19.49 10.77
CA SER A 611 29.11 19.10 11.14
C SER A 611 29.19 18.80 12.63
N CYS A 612 30.29 18.19 13.07
CA CYS A 612 30.52 17.84 14.48
C CYS A 612 29.34 17.06 15.11
N PHE A 613 28.85 16.02 14.44
CA PHE A 613 27.65 15.28 14.88
C PHE A 613 27.83 14.67 16.27
N ALA A 614 26.99 15.08 17.23
CA ALA A 614 26.83 14.39 18.50
C ALA A 614 25.72 13.32 18.45
N ALA A 615 24.74 13.51 17.56
CA ALA A 615 23.67 12.57 17.27
C ALA A 615 23.05 12.88 15.89
N PRO A 616 22.25 11.94 15.34
CA PRO A 616 21.52 12.19 14.11
C PRO A 616 20.60 13.42 14.20
N VAL A 617 20.44 14.13 13.09
CA VAL A 617 19.57 15.29 12.98
C VAL A 617 18.36 14.94 12.13
N LEU A 618 17.15 15.07 12.69
CA LEU A 618 15.90 14.97 11.95
C LEU A 618 15.62 16.30 11.24
N ILE A 619 15.43 16.22 9.93
CA ILE A 619 14.98 17.33 9.09
C ILE A 619 13.50 17.12 8.79
N GLU A 620 12.70 18.17 9.01
CA GLU A 620 11.31 18.25 8.57
C GLU A 620 11.17 19.46 7.65
N PHE A 621 10.81 19.29 6.38
CA PHE A 621 10.72 20.36 5.40
C PHE A 621 9.38 20.32 4.66
N GLU A 622 8.65 21.43 4.67
CA GLU A 622 7.45 21.63 3.87
C GLU A 622 7.73 22.67 2.77
N PRO A 623 8.01 22.23 1.53
CA PRO A 623 8.32 23.14 0.44
C PRO A 623 7.10 23.91 -0.09
N ALA A 624 5.91 23.38 0.13
CA ALA A 624 4.65 23.95 -0.32
C ALA A 624 3.55 23.63 0.69
N ARG A 625 2.74 24.63 1.03
CA ARG A 625 1.65 24.48 1.99
C ARG A 625 0.68 23.36 1.59
N MET A 626 0.22 22.59 2.57
CA MET A 626 -0.70 21.43 2.41
C MET A 626 -0.12 20.24 1.63
N MET A 627 1.15 20.30 1.23
CA MET A 627 1.87 19.16 0.64
C MET A 627 2.51 18.31 1.74
N THR A 628 2.90 17.08 1.41
CA THR A 628 3.62 16.19 2.33
C THR A 628 4.82 16.88 2.98
N ILE A 629 4.94 16.79 4.31
CA ILE A 629 6.17 17.20 4.99
C ILE A 629 7.23 16.15 4.70
N ILE A 630 8.36 16.57 4.15
CA ILE A 630 9.50 15.72 3.87
C ILE A 630 10.27 15.55 5.18
N GLY A 631 10.28 14.34 5.72
CA GLY A 631 10.93 14.00 6.99
C GLY A 631 11.98 12.90 6.82
N PHE A 632 13.23 13.15 7.21
CA PHE A 632 14.29 12.13 7.24
C PHE A 632 15.44 12.51 8.18
N THR A 633 16.25 11.53 8.55
CA THR A 633 17.37 11.72 9.47
C THR A 633 18.71 11.75 8.74
N VAL A 634 19.62 12.62 9.19
CA VAL A 634 20.99 12.77 8.68
C VAL A 634 22.01 12.45 9.76
N CYS A 635 23.02 11.65 9.42
CA CYS A 635 24.12 11.24 10.29
C CYS A 635 25.49 11.54 9.63
N ALA A 636 26.58 11.35 10.38
CA ALA A 636 27.94 11.50 9.84
C ALA A 636 28.27 10.47 8.74
N ASP A 637 27.95 9.19 8.98
CA ASP A 637 28.37 8.06 8.13
C ASP A 637 27.25 7.49 7.24
N SER A 638 26.03 8.02 7.34
CA SER A 638 24.87 7.51 6.59
C SER A 638 23.81 8.59 6.33
N HIS A 639 23.06 8.41 5.24
CA HIS A 639 21.77 9.05 4.99
C HIS A 639 20.64 8.02 5.12
N ASP A 640 19.45 8.45 5.52
CA ASP A 640 18.23 7.63 5.48
C ASP A 640 17.80 7.40 4.01
N HIS A 641 17.68 6.14 3.58
CA HIS A 641 17.23 5.75 2.24
C HIS A 641 15.86 6.34 1.87
N ASN A 642 15.04 6.73 2.85
CA ASN A 642 13.76 7.39 2.59
C ASN A 642 13.90 8.73 1.85
N ALA A 643 15.06 9.39 1.93
CA ALA A 643 15.30 10.66 1.24
C ALA A 643 15.54 10.48 -0.27
N ASP A 644 16.10 9.34 -0.70
CA ASP A 644 16.38 9.04 -2.11
C ASP A 644 15.11 8.88 -2.97
N PHE A 645 13.95 8.70 -2.34
CA PHE A 645 12.65 8.65 -3.01
C PHE A 645 12.12 10.01 -3.45
N ASN A 646 12.70 11.12 -2.97
CA ASN A 646 12.21 12.46 -3.26
C ASN A 646 13.12 13.15 -4.28
N ALA A 647 12.65 13.22 -5.53
CA ALA A 647 13.25 14.07 -6.54
C ALA A 647 13.43 15.51 -6.00
N GLY A 648 14.52 16.17 -6.39
CA GLY A 648 14.84 17.52 -5.93
C GLY A 648 15.59 17.61 -4.60
N ILE A 649 16.01 16.47 -4.01
CA ILE A 649 16.90 16.43 -2.84
C ILE A 649 18.24 15.81 -3.26
N SER A 650 19.35 16.36 -2.77
CA SER A 650 20.67 15.75 -2.97
C SER A 650 21.55 15.87 -1.72
N PHE A 651 22.37 14.85 -1.51
CA PHE A 651 23.32 14.77 -0.41
C PHE A 651 24.74 14.99 -0.92
N LYS A 652 25.52 15.79 -0.20
CA LYS A 652 26.96 15.97 -0.43
C LYS A 652 27.71 15.67 0.85
N HIS A 653 28.66 14.74 0.76
CA HIS A 653 29.49 14.32 1.87
C HIS A 653 30.92 14.80 1.65
N THR A 654 31.51 15.34 2.71
CA THR A 654 32.94 15.65 2.82
C THR A 654 33.45 15.08 4.15
N GLU A 655 34.77 15.12 4.37
CA GLU A 655 35.35 14.67 5.65
C GLU A 655 34.81 15.48 6.85
N ASP A 656 34.46 16.75 6.65
CA ASP A 656 34.11 17.68 7.73
C ASP A 656 32.61 17.94 7.89
N HIS A 657 31.82 17.74 6.83
CA HIS A 657 30.40 18.09 6.84
C HIS A 657 29.54 17.26 5.88
N VAL A 658 28.26 17.18 6.22
CA VAL A 658 27.17 16.68 5.36
C VAL A 658 26.28 17.85 4.96
N ARG A 659 26.07 18.04 3.66
CA ARG A 659 25.13 19.03 3.10
C ARG A 659 23.94 18.32 2.48
N VAL A 660 22.75 18.77 2.87
CA VAL A 660 21.48 18.41 2.23
C VAL A 660 21.01 19.61 1.43
N GLU A 661 20.82 19.41 0.13
CA GLU A 661 20.38 20.45 -0.79
C GLU A 661 18.97 20.14 -1.31
N PHE A 662 18.04 21.08 -1.12
CA PHE A 662 16.68 21.05 -1.65
C PHE A 662 16.58 22.00 -2.85
N ASP A 663 16.24 21.49 -4.03
CA ASP A 663 16.03 22.27 -5.25
C ASP A 663 14.67 23.00 -5.20
N LEU A 664 14.68 24.28 -4.88
CA LEU A 664 13.46 25.08 -4.77
C LEU A 664 12.77 25.29 -6.13
N ALA A 665 13.51 25.18 -7.25
CA ALA A 665 12.93 25.27 -8.58
C ALA A 665 12.14 23.99 -8.90
N PHE A 666 12.63 22.81 -8.49
CA PHE A 666 11.87 21.57 -8.56
C PHE A 666 10.54 21.74 -7.81
N PHE A 667 10.58 22.14 -6.54
CA PHE A 667 9.38 22.25 -5.71
C PHE A 667 8.39 23.35 -6.13
N SER A 668 8.78 24.25 -7.03
CA SER A 668 7.90 25.33 -7.54
C SER A 668 6.64 24.82 -8.21
N ALA A 669 6.66 23.62 -8.80
CA ALA A 669 5.52 23.02 -9.50
C ALA A 669 4.32 22.72 -8.57
N TRP A 670 4.54 22.65 -7.25
CA TRP A 670 3.51 22.38 -6.24
C TRP A 670 3.04 23.63 -5.49
N ARG A 671 3.57 24.81 -5.86
CA ARG A 671 3.31 26.04 -5.13
C ARG A 671 2.21 26.85 -5.81
N VAL A 672 1.19 27.21 -5.04
CA VAL A 672 0.10 28.08 -5.52
C VAL A 672 0.58 29.51 -5.77
N SER A 673 1.57 29.96 -5.00
CA SER A 673 2.21 31.27 -5.19
C SER A 673 3.70 31.17 -4.91
N SER A 674 4.50 31.85 -5.72
CA SER A 674 5.94 32.00 -5.46
C SER A 674 6.23 32.71 -4.15
N GLN A 675 5.28 33.54 -3.67
CA GLN A 675 5.37 34.31 -2.43
C GLN A 675 4.98 33.51 -1.17
N ALA A 676 4.42 32.31 -1.30
CA ALA A 676 4.09 31.50 -0.12
C ALA A 676 5.37 31.18 0.67
N PRO A 677 5.42 31.26 2.00
CA PRO A 677 6.65 30.91 2.71
C PRO A 677 6.92 29.40 2.62
N TYR A 678 8.20 29.03 2.65
CA TYR A 678 8.59 27.64 2.95
C TYR A 678 8.49 27.41 4.46
N ARG A 679 8.40 26.15 4.91
CA ARG A 679 8.51 25.85 6.34
C ARG A 679 9.45 24.70 6.62
N PHE A 680 10.10 24.69 7.78
CA PHE A 680 10.99 23.61 8.19
C PHE A 680 11.15 23.50 9.71
N ASN A 681 11.69 22.38 10.20
CA ASN A 681 12.18 22.23 11.56
C ASN A 681 13.41 21.31 11.57
N LEU A 682 14.28 21.51 12.56
CA LEU A 682 15.43 20.65 12.81
C LEU A 682 15.36 20.16 14.26
N THR A 683 15.58 18.87 14.48
CA THR A 683 15.60 18.26 15.83
C THR A 683 16.81 17.33 16.00
N CYS A 684 17.52 17.46 17.12
CA CYS A 684 18.66 16.61 17.50
C CYS A 684 18.69 16.43 19.04
N ASN A 685 18.84 15.19 19.54
CA ASN A 685 18.94 14.90 20.99
C ASN A 685 17.89 15.58 21.88
N ASN A 686 16.62 15.59 21.47
CA ASN A 686 15.50 16.27 22.14
C ASN A 686 15.57 17.82 22.15
N ALA A 687 16.59 18.43 21.56
CA ALA A 687 16.61 19.85 21.23
C ALA A 687 16.06 20.04 19.81
N GLY A 688 15.18 21.02 19.62
CA GLY A 688 14.65 21.38 18.30
C GLY A 688 14.62 22.88 18.16
N LEU A 689 14.63 23.39 16.92
CA LEU A 689 14.35 24.80 16.68
C LEU A 689 12.97 25.12 17.29
N ARG A 690 11.94 24.31 16.98
CA ARG A 690 10.69 24.26 17.77
C ARG A 690 10.61 22.97 18.57
N PRO A 691 9.97 22.99 19.76
CA PRO A 691 9.68 21.76 20.50
C PRO A 691 8.84 20.81 19.68
N ARG A 692 9.26 19.54 19.63
CA ARG A 692 8.61 18.50 18.84
C ARG A 692 7.49 17.78 19.60
N LYS A 693 6.34 17.58 18.99
CA LYS A 693 5.16 16.83 19.46
C LYS A 693 4.66 15.94 18.31
N PRO A 694 5.33 14.79 18.10
CA PRO A 694 5.08 13.96 16.93
C PRO A 694 3.63 13.47 16.82
N TRP A 695 3.15 13.34 15.60
CA TRP A 695 1.93 12.58 15.30
C TRP A 695 2.21 11.08 15.38
N PRO A 696 1.19 10.22 15.57
CA PRO A 696 1.36 8.78 15.34
C PRO A 696 1.94 8.56 13.93
N PRO A 697 3.00 7.74 13.78
CA PRO A 697 3.64 7.52 12.49
C PRO A 697 2.65 7.05 11.42
N LEU A 698 2.66 7.74 10.28
CA LEU A 698 1.98 7.35 9.06
C LEU A 698 3.03 6.69 8.16
N LEU A 699 2.75 5.48 7.62
CA LEU A 699 3.76 4.66 6.94
C LEU A 699 4.63 5.43 5.93
N CYS A 700 4.05 6.43 5.25
CA CYS A 700 4.72 7.22 4.21
C CYS A 700 5.20 8.62 4.64
N PHE A 701 4.73 9.17 5.77
CA PHE A 701 4.98 10.58 6.16
C PHE A 701 5.74 10.74 7.48
N GLY A 702 6.12 9.62 8.11
CA GLY A 702 6.71 9.64 9.44
C GLY A 702 5.73 10.18 10.48
N ASP A 703 6.27 10.80 11.51
CA ASP A 703 5.55 11.37 12.66
C ASP A 703 5.53 12.91 12.66
N CYS A 704 5.70 13.53 11.48
CA CYS A 704 5.79 14.98 11.31
C CYS A 704 4.52 15.73 11.77
N ASN A 705 4.70 16.92 12.36
CA ASN A 705 3.58 17.79 12.78
C ASN A 705 3.66 19.19 12.13
N PRO A 706 2.65 19.61 11.35
CA PRO A 706 2.66 20.91 10.68
C PRO A 706 2.81 22.12 11.62
N ASN A 707 2.33 22.00 12.87
CA ASN A 707 2.38 23.10 13.84
C ASN A 707 3.79 23.40 14.36
N GLU A 708 4.75 22.51 14.11
CA GLU A 708 6.12 22.57 14.64
C GLU A 708 7.11 23.17 13.67
N LEU A 709 6.67 23.48 12.45
CA LEU A 709 7.55 24.05 11.45
C LEU A 709 7.68 25.57 11.64
N PHE A 710 8.91 26.07 11.50
CA PHE A 710 9.24 27.48 11.34
C PHE A 710 8.98 27.96 9.93
N PHE A 711 8.55 29.21 9.78
CA PHE A 711 8.52 29.87 8.49
C PHE A 711 9.94 30.25 8.04
N LEU A 712 10.24 30.02 6.77
CA LEU A 712 11.44 30.52 6.10
C LEU A 712 11.06 31.76 5.30
N GLN A 713 11.77 32.85 5.54
CA GLN A 713 11.63 34.07 4.76
C GLN A 713 12.90 34.26 3.91
N PRO A 714 12.80 34.30 2.57
CA PRO A 714 13.92 34.73 1.74
C PRO A 714 14.29 36.19 2.07
N PRO A 715 15.53 36.62 1.79
CA PRO A 715 16.03 37.95 2.14
C PRO A 715 15.21 39.10 1.55
#